data_AF-A0A8C0JV78-F1
#
_entry.id   AF-A0A8C0JV78-F1
#
_cell.length_a   1.000
_cell.length_b   1.000
_cell.length_c   1.000
_cell.angle_alpha   90.00
_cell.angle_beta   90.00
_cell.angle_gamma   90.00
#
_symmetry.space_group_name_H-M   'P 1'
#
loop_
_entity.id
_entity.type
_entity.pdbx_description
1 polymer ?
#
loop_
_entity_poly.entity_id
_entity_poly.type
_entity_poly.pdbx_seq_one_letter_code
_entity_poly.pdbx_strand_id
1 'polypeptide(L)'
;MIALHNIVKLRSLSRGQLETPKCLEESVNIISPSEKEVICSEKTDILWKNCEFLINRMCHLESLIQSLKMNIFRLQTEKDLNPQKTAFLKDRLNAIQEEHSKDLKLLHLEVMNLRQQLRDVKEDEDKAQEEVQRLTATLEIASETKKNAAIIEEELKTTKRKMNLRIQELRRQLSQEKHLRESLEKSGSAMLFKIQEMESTVEVERKQVQILQQNCIGLRSSMQTTQELLAQEQQRKGELETSISQLKSDLISRDELISKLVEENKNMQMSFNKEHEENTYLRSEIVSLHETSEKAQVSNDQLTRKCSELNSMLETLSMENARIIADHQAILQVEQKMMTQTFQEQNILLGAAHASITSELQTVQNEKTQLQAHLDHLILEHNQCIQKAQDTEKRTVLQKELLESTIARLRGELEASMQEKKSLLGEKERLQEEVNKTEKEIVQEKCNLEKELAKNKVDINELTHNLQTLEAKNKHLAEKMASLELQQVTSDYNGLAQQQVEKVLGKITESKNKLAYEKGKLQVKSILEKNEEELSQAVKCRDVALKESQKLKGDLEALEDRENKKVGNFQRQLAEAKEDNCKVTIMLENVLASHSKMQGALEKVQIELGRRDSEIAGLKKERALNQQRVQKLEAEVDQWQARMLVVDAQHNGEMEPLQKALDVAREDNRKLAMSLEQALQTNNHLQTKLDHVQEKLESKELERQNLENFKERMTEESKIEAEMHAERIEALRKQFQTERETAKKVAQREVTELKKALDEANFRSVEVTRANRELRQKLTELEKVLNSSKEKIKNQKAQIKLHLSTKANNTQNMERMKQIETELRQMELIKDQYQKKNYEQSLSIQKFVSEMTNLQKEMQLLAKSQYETSAQNKQQELRLEAERNVRQELESRCRELEETIRHLKKCKEATEHKLKEASVESEQITANLEEAHRWFKCRFDGLQLELTKNRLQRLPREDRWLEEDQGNRHDIASSQSVLHRWENKQNLKLMPKKCQSELERK
;
A
#
# COMPACT_ATOMS: atom_id res chain seq x y z
N MET A 1 -2.47 -105.70 36.22
CA MET A 1 -1.56 -106.81 35.86
C MET A 1 -1.46 -107.69 37.09
N ILE A 2 -1.55 -109.03 36.98
CA ILE A 2 -1.77 -109.98 38.11
C ILE A 2 -3.21 -109.79 38.70
N ALA A 3 -4.19 -110.71 38.67
CA ALA A 3 -4.29 -112.19 38.81
C ALA A 3 -4.08 -112.68 40.26
N LEU A 4 -4.76 -113.67 40.84
CA LEU A 4 -6.01 -114.42 40.58
C LEU A 4 -6.38 -115.13 41.91
N HIS A 5 -7.60 -115.66 42.05
CA HIS A 5 -8.05 -116.75 42.94
C HIS A 5 -7.05 -117.31 44.01
N ASN A 6 -7.41 -117.46 45.29
CA ASN A 6 -8.29 -118.56 45.72
C ASN A 6 -8.75 -118.51 47.20
N ILE A 7 -9.72 -119.36 47.53
CA ILE A 7 -10.19 -119.73 48.88
C ILE A 7 -9.59 -121.10 49.25
N VAL A 8 -9.26 -121.37 50.54
CA VAL A 8 -9.57 -122.64 51.27
C VAL A 8 -8.97 -122.68 52.69
N LYS A 9 -9.69 -123.37 53.56
CA LYS A 9 -9.37 -123.86 54.93
C LYS A 9 -7.89 -124.14 55.21
N LEU A 10 -7.48 -123.91 56.47
CA LEU A 10 -7.11 -125.02 57.37
C LEU A 10 -7.21 -124.59 58.85
N ARG A 11 -7.67 -125.51 59.71
CA ARG A 11 -7.85 -125.26 61.15
C ARG A 11 -6.72 -125.96 61.92
N SER A 12 -6.10 -125.21 62.83
CA SER A 12 -5.20 -125.62 63.91
C SER A 12 -5.25 -127.10 64.36
N LEU A 13 -4.09 -127.73 64.55
CA LEU A 13 -3.92 -128.81 65.54
C LEU A 13 -2.45 -129.02 65.97
N SER A 14 -2.05 -128.33 67.04
CA SER A 14 -0.86 -128.57 67.90
C SER A 14 -0.96 -127.60 69.10
N ARG A 15 -0.45 -127.88 70.31
CA ARG A 15 0.37 -129.02 70.79
C ARG A 15 0.18 -129.18 72.32
N GLY A 16 0.17 -130.43 72.81
CA GLY A 16 0.30 -130.76 74.24
C GLY A 16 -0.94 -130.47 75.13
N GLN A 17 -1.00 -130.95 76.37
CA GLN A 17 -0.16 -131.96 77.06
C GLN A 17 -0.87 -132.43 78.35
N LEU A 18 -0.66 -133.69 78.80
CA LEU A 18 -0.99 -134.22 80.15
C LEU A 18 -2.52 -134.34 80.48
N GLU A 19 -3.05 -135.31 81.25
CA GLU A 19 -2.51 -136.61 81.72
C GLU A 19 -3.64 -137.63 82.04
N THR A 20 -3.23 -138.86 82.41
CA THR A 20 -4.00 -140.05 82.83
C THR A 20 -4.06 -140.17 84.39
N PRO A 21 -4.56 -141.25 85.05
CA PRO A 21 -5.75 -142.13 84.87
C PRO A 21 -6.49 -142.45 86.23
N LYS A 22 -7.39 -143.48 86.26
CA LYS A 22 -7.54 -144.65 87.23
C LYS A 22 -7.34 -144.48 88.78
N CYS A 23 -7.81 -145.31 89.73
CA CYS A 23 -8.45 -146.67 89.78
C CYS A 23 -8.99 -147.06 91.22
N LEU A 24 -9.96 -148.00 91.31
CA LEU A 24 -10.16 -149.13 92.31
C LEU A 24 -10.42 -148.85 93.84
N GLU A 25 -11.41 -149.48 94.53
CA GLU A 25 -11.47 -150.77 95.34
C GLU A 25 -10.80 -150.72 96.75
N GLU A 26 -11.17 -151.42 97.85
CA GLU A 26 -12.30 -152.32 98.29
C GLU A 26 -12.57 -152.10 99.85
N SER A 27 -12.85 -152.98 100.86
CA SER A 27 -13.03 -154.45 101.04
C SER A 27 -13.89 -154.94 102.27
N VAL A 28 -14.67 -156.00 102.06
CA VAL A 28 -14.94 -157.25 102.87
C VAL A 28 -15.00 -157.29 104.44
N ASN A 29 -16.21 -157.50 105.00
CA ASN A 29 -16.74 -158.57 105.94
C ASN A 29 -15.99 -158.94 107.29
N ILE A 30 -16.18 -160.04 108.08
CA ILE A 30 -16.94 -161.34 107.99
C ILE A 30 -17.16 -162.15 109.34
N ILE A 31 -18.29 -162.90 109.48
CA ILE A 31 -18.56 -164.22 110.20
C ILE A 31 -18.64 -164.46 111.76
N SER A 32 -19.30 -165.57 112.15
CA SER A 32 -19.67 -166.15 113.50
C SER A 32 -19.55 -167.71 113.54
N PRO A 33 -19.54 -168.47 114.69
CA PRO A 33 -20.23 -169.80 114.73
C PRO A 33 -20.65 -170.51 116.10
N SER A 34 -21.64 -171.44 116.04
CA SER A 34 -21.86 -172.80 116.69
C SER A 34 -21.63 -173.13 118.21
N GLU A 35 -22.60 -173.65 119.02
CA GLU A 35 -23.05 -175.08 119.31
C GLU A 35 -22.33 -175.80 120.52
N LYS A 36 -22.75 -176.89 121.24
CA LYS A 36 -23.93 -177.82 121.24
C LYS A 36 -24.25 -178.57 122.60
N GLU A 37 -25.43 -179.23 122.61
CA GLU A 37 -26.10 -180.39 123.31
C GLU A 37 -25.39 -181.46 124.22
N VAL A 38 -26.16 -182.10 125.16
CA VAL A 38 -26.12 -183.52 125.70
C VAL A 38 -27.01 -183.72 126.97
N ILE A 39 -27.59 -184.93 127.23
CA ILE A 39 -28.46 -185.28 128.41
C ILE A 39 -28.31 -186.75 128.90
N CYS A 40 -28.16 -186.96 130.24
CA CYS A 40 -28.54 -188.09 131.15
C CYS A 40 -28.25 -189.59 130.76
N SER A 41 -28.39 -190.61 131.63
CA SER A 41 -29.10 -190.72 132.93
C SER A 41 -28.44 -191.69 133.93
N GLU A 42 -28.82 -191.55 135.19
CA GLU A 42 -28.50 -192.44 136.32
C GLU A 42 -29.80 -192.79 137.07
N LYS A 43 -29.77 -193.74 138.01
CA LYS A 43 -30.57 -193.79 139.25
C LYS A 43 -29.67 -194.41 140.34
N THR A 44 -29.63 -193.96 141.60
CA THR A 44 -30.60 -193.11 142.32
C THR A 44 -29.93 -192.04 143.21
N ASP A 45 -28.76 -191.55 142.83
CA ASP A 45 -27.91 -190.60 143.56
C ASP A 45 -27.82 -189.22 142.85
N ILE A 46 -28.17 -189.15 141.56
CA ILE A 46 -28.05 -187.95 140.72
C ILE A 46 -29.01 -186.79 141.07
N LEU A 47 -30.11 -187.08 141.79
CA LEU A 47 -31.16 -186.08 142.07
C LEU A 47 -30.67 -184.93 142.95
N TRP A 48 -29.64 -185.13 143.77
CA TRP A 48 -29.05 -184.05 144.57
C TRP A 48 -28.07 -183.19 143.75
N LYS A 49 -27.15 -183.83 143.01
CA LYS A 49 -26.17 -183.14 142.14
C LYS A 49 -26.82 -182.25 141.08
N ASN A 50 -27.97 -182.67 140.53
CA ASN A 50 -28.70 -181.88 139.54
C ASN A 50 -29.23 -180.55 140.11
N CYS A 51 -29.63 -180.50 141.39
CA CYS A 51 -30.10 -179.27 142.02
C CYS A 51 -28.94 -178.28 142.26
N GLU A 52 -27.80 -178.78 142.74
CA GLU A 52 -26.58 -178.00 142.95
C GLU A 52 -26.01 -177.44 141.62
N PHE A 53 -26.03 -178.23 140.55
CA PHE A 53 -25.62 -177.78 139.21
C PHE A 53 -26.53 -176.67 138.67
N LEU A 54 -27.86 -176.77 138.87
CA LEU A 54 -28.81 -175.76 138.40
C LEU A 54 -28.59 -174.39 139.09
N ILE A 55 -28.37 -174.40 140.41
CA ILE A 55 -28.12 -173.19 141.21
C ILE A 55 -26.81 -172.52 140.78
N ASN A 56 -25.72 -173.27 140.66
CA ASN A 56 -24.43 -172.73 140.21
C ASN A 56 -24.52 -172.13 138.80
N ARG A 57 -25.28 -172.76 137.89
CA ARG A 57 -25.54 -172.26 136.53
C ARG A 57 -26.41 -170.99 136.52
N MET A 58 -27.37 -170.86 137.44
CA MET A 58 -28.11 -169.61 137.65
C MET A 58 -27.19 -168.48 138.13
N CYS A 59 -26.38 -168.70 139.18
CA CYS A 59 -25.48 -167.68 139.71
C CYS A 59 -24.45 -167.18 138.67
N HIS A 60 -23.99 -168.05 137.77
CA HIS A 60 -23.09 -167.66 136.68
C HIS A 60 -23.79 -166.81 135.60
N LEU A 61 -25.04 -167.13 135.25
CA LEU A 61 -25.86 -166.33 134.34
C LEU A 61 -26.21 -164.95 134.93
N GLU A 62 -26.57 -164.89 136.21
CA GLU A 62 -26.81 -163.64 136.95
C GLU A 62 -25.58 -162.71 136.87
N SER A 63 -24.39 -163.27 137.08
CA SER A 63 -23.11 -162.55 137.03
C SER A 63 -22.80 -162.01 135.62
N LEU A 64 -23.03 -162.81 134.57
CA LEU A 64 -22.88 -162.38 133.17
C LEU A 64 -23.87 -161.27 132.79
N ILE A 65 -25.13 -161.39 133.22
CA ILE A 65 -26.18 -160.38 132.98
C ILE A 65 -25.80 -159.05 133.63
N GLN A 66 -25.33 -159.04 134.88
CA GLN A 66 -24.89 -157.80 135.55
C GLN A 66 -23.66 -157.16 134.88
N SER A 67 -22.69 -157.97 134.44
CA SER A 67 -21.52 -157.49 133.69
C SER A 67 -21.92 -156.82 132.35
N LEU A 68 -22.81 -157.46 131.58
CA LEU A 68 -23.38 -156.87 130.37
C LEU A 68 -24.16 -155.59 130.66
N LYS A 69 -24.95 -155.55 131.73
CA LYS A 69 -25.73 -154.37 132.15
C LYS A 69 -24.82 -153.18 132.47
N MET A 70 -23.73 -153.41 133.20
CA MET A 70 -22.73 -152.37 133.49
C MET A 70 -22.01 -151.88 132.24
N ASN A 71 -21.63 -152.77 131.31
CA ASN A 71 -21.00 -152.37 130.05
C ASN A 71 -21.94 -151.55 129.14
N ILE A 72 -23.23 -151.95 129.06
CA ILE A 72 -24.25 -151.18 128.34
C ILE A 72 -24.44 -149.80 128.95
N PHE A 73 -24.55 -149.70 130.29
CA PHE A 73 -24.61 -148.39 130.97
C PHE A 73 -23.36 -147.55 130.70
N ARG A 74 -22.16 -148.15 130.69
CA ARG A 74 -20.91 -147.44 130.43
C ARG A 74 -20.86 -146.85 129.01
N LEU A 75 -21.20 -147.64 128.00
CA LEU A 75 -21.25 -147.21 126.60
C LEU A 75 -22.36 -146.19 126.34
N GLN A 76 -23.53 -146.35 126.96
CA GLN A 76 -24.63 -145.38 126.86
C GLN A 76 -24.22 -144.04 127.51
N THR A 77 -23.56 -144.08 128.67
CA THR A 77 -23.04 -142.87 129.34
C THR A 77 -21.94 -142.20 128.52
N GLU A 78 -21.04 -142.96 127.90
CA GLU A 78 -19.95 -142.44 127.05
C GLU A 78 -20.47 -141.81 125.74
N LYS A 79 -21.55 -142.33 125.18
CA LYS A 79 -22.31 -141.73 124.08
C LYS A 79 -22.99 -140.40 124.51
N ASP A 80 -23.68 -140.41 125.64
CA ASP A 80 -24.52 -139.29 126.08
C ASP A 80 -23.70 -138.15 126.73
N LEU A 81 -22.46 -138.41 127.18
CA LEU A 81 -21.54 -137.40 127.75
C LEU A 81 -20.66 -136.65 126.74
N ASN A 82 -20.77 -136.90 125.42
CA ASN A 82 -19.91 -136.23 124.41
C ASN A 82 -20.63 -135.27 123.42
N PRO A 83 -21.53 -134.36 123.86
CA PRO A 83 -22.14 -133.37 122.96
C PRO A 83 -21.15 -132.25 122.55
N GLN A 84 -20.19 -131.89 123.40
CA GLN A 84 -19.30 -130.73 123.17
C GLN A 84 -18.40 -130.89 121.93
N LYS A 85 -17.84 -132.08 121.70
CA LYS A 85 -16.96 -132.34 120.54
C LYS A 85 -17.72 -132.29 119.22
N THR A 86 -18.99 -132.70 119.24
CA THR A 86 -19.91 -132.62 118.09
C THR A 86 -20.32 -131.18 117.79
N ALA A 87 -20.57 -130.36 118.82
CA ALA A 87 -20.86 -128.93 118.65
C ALA A 87 -19.68 -128.18 118.02
N PHE A 88 -18.48 -128.29 118.59
CA PHE A 88 -17.28 -127.60 118.09
C PHE A 88 -16.96 -127.93 116.62
N LEU A 89 -17.10 -129.19 116.20
CA LEU A 89 -16.89 -129.57 114.80
C LEU A 89 -17.97 -129.00 113.87
N LYS A 90 -19.22 -128.88 114.34
CA LYS A 90 -20.31 -128.26 113.59
C LYS A 90 -20.08 -126.75 113.43
N ASP A 91 -19.69 -126.06 114.49
CA ASP A 91 -19.42 -124.63 114.45
C ASP A 91 -18.22 -124.30 113.56
N ARG A 92 -17.17 -125.14 113.59
CA ARG A 92 -16.01 -124.98 112.70
C ARG A 92 -16.33 -125.29 111.23
N LEU A 93 -17.25 -126.22 110.97
CA LEU A 93 -17.78 -126.47 109.62
C LEU A 93 -18.64 -125.29 109.13
N ASN A 94 -19.50 -124.74 109.99
CA ASN A 94 -20.32 -123.56 109.67
C ASN A 94 -19.44 -122.36 109.34
N ALA A 95 -18.39 -122.09 110.12
CA ALA A 95 -17.46 -121.00 109.86
C ALA A 95 -16.77 -121.10 108.49
N ILE A 96 -16.26 -122.30 108.15
CA ILE A 96 -15.65 -122.57 106.83
C ILE A 96 -16.69 -122.42 105.70
N GLN A 97 -17.92 -122.92 105.89
CA GLN A 97 -19.00 -122.71 104.91
C GLN A 97 -19.36 -121.23 104.73
N GLU A 98 -19.35 -120.43 105.80
CA GLU A 98 -19.63 -119.01 105.74
C GLU A 98 -18.51 -118.22 105.04
N GLU A 99 -17.24 -118.56 105.32
CA GLU A 99 -16.03 -118.03 104.68
C GLU A 99 -16.01 -118.34 103.19
N HIS A 100 -16.14 -119.60 102.79
CA HIS A 100 -16.30 -120.00 101.40
C HIS A 100 -17.50 -119.30 100.72
N SER A 101 -18.60 -119.02 101.46
CA SER A 101 -19.74 -118.27 100.90
C SER A 101 -19.46 -116.78 100.69
N LYS A 102 -18.47 -116.20 101.39
CA LYS A 102 -18.04 -114.81 101.23
C LYS A 102 -17.08 -114.70 100.05
N ASP A 103 -16.08 -115.58 99.99
CA ASP A 103 -15.13 -115.64 98.89
C ASP A 103 -15.81 -115.93 97.55
N LEU A 104 -16.78 -116.85 97.51
CA LEU A 104 -17.52 -117.15 96.28
C LEU A 104 -18.43 -115.99 95.84
N LYS A 105 -18.90 -115.14 96.76
CA LYS A 105 -19.61 -113.87 96.43
C LYS A 105 -18.64 -112.81 95.92
N LEU A 106 -17.47 -112.65 96.54
CA LEU A 106 -16.42 -111.73 96.09
C LEU A 106 -15.92 -112.12 94.68
N LEU A 107 -15.63 -113.40 94.45
CA LEU A 107 -15.25 -113.91 93.13
C LEU A 107 -16.35 -113.71 92.08
N HIS A 108 -17.63 -113.85 92.46
CA HIS A 108 -18.74 -113.56 91.56
C HIS A 108 -18.81 -112.06 91.21
N LEU A 109 -18.62 -111.18 92.18
CA LEU A 109 -18.58 -109.72 91.97
C LEU A 109 -17.39 -109.30 91.11
N GLU A 110 -16.21 -109.89 91.34
CA GLU A 110 -15.00 -109.68 90.52
C GLU A 110 -15.22 -110.10 89.07
N VAL A 111 -15.83 -111.28 88.85
CA VAL A 111 -16.21 -111.76 87.51
C VAL A 111 -17.28 -110.87 86.87
N MET A 112 -18.19 -110.28 87.64
CA MET A 112 -19.16 -109.29 87.11
C MET A 112 -18.47 -107.98 86.70
N ASN A 113 -17.53 -107.47 87.51
CA ASN A 113 -16.72 -106.27 87.21
C ASN A 113 -15.86 -106.47 85.96
N LEU A 114 -15.08 -107.56 85.89
CA LEU A 114 -14.24 -107.87 84.72
C LEU A 114 -15.08 -108.06 83.45
N ARG A 115 -16.28 -108.63 83.56
CA ARG A 115 -17.24 -108.71 82.44
C ARG A 115 -17.85 -107.37 82.07
N GLN A 116 -17.97 -106.41 82.99
CA GLN A 116 -18.39 -105.04 82.66
C GLN A 116 -17.25 -104.31 81.95
N GLN A 117 -16.05 -104.29 82.53
CA GLN A 117 -14.87 -103.68 81.91
C GLN A 117 -14.59 -104.22 80.49
N LEU A 118 -14.77 -105.53 80.27
CA LEU A 118 -14.62 -106.12 78.94
C LEU A 118 -15.73 -105.72 77.95
N ARG A 119 -16.94 -105.38 78.43
CA ARG A 119 -17.98 -104.75 77.60
C ARG A 119 -17.61 -103.30 77.29
N ASP A 120 -17.23 -102.53 78.30
CA ASP A 120 -16.90 -101.11 78.17
C ASP A 120 -15.75 -100.91 77.17
N VAL A 121 -14.67 -101.68 77.32
CA VAL A 121 -13.53 -101.69 76.38
C VAL A 121 -13.93 -102.13 74.97
N LYS A 122 -14.90 -103.05 74.83
CA LYS A 122 -15.40 -103.44 73.50
C LYS A 122 -16.27 -102.38 72.85
N GLU A 123 -17.12 -101.72 73.63
CA GLU A 123 -17.95 -100.60 73.17
C GLU A 123 -17.06 -99.42 72.72
N ASP A 124 -15.95 -99.18 73.42
CA ASP A 124 -14.97 -98.15 73.05
C ASP A 124 -14.07 -98.55 71.87
N GLU A 125 -13.74 -99.83 71.70
CA GLU A 125 -13.09 -100.37 70.50
C GLU A 125 -13.99 -100.20 69.26
N ASP A 126 -15.29 -100.52 69.38
CA ASP A 126 -16.27 -100.37 68.30
C ASP A 126 -16.49 -98.88 67.96
N LYS A 127 -16.60 -97.98 68.95
CA LYS A 127 -16.65 -96.51 68.73
C LYS A 127 -15.42 -95.98 68.01
N ALA A 128 -14.22 -96.43 68.41
CA ALA A 128 -12.97 -96.03 67.76
C ALA A 128 -12.91 -96.54 66.32
N GLN A 129 -13.40 -97.75 66.06
CA GLN A 129 -13.48 -98.35 64.73
C GLN A 129 -14.48 -97.61 63.82
N GLU A 130 -15.64 -97.19 64.35
CA GLU A 130 -16.57 -96.30 63.65
C GLU A 130 -15.95 -94.93 63.34
N GLU A 131 -15.19 -94.35 64.28
CA GLU A 131 -14.52 -93.07 64.08
C GLU A 131 -13.40 -93.16 63.02
N VAL A 132 -12.62 -94.24 63.01
CA VAL A 132 -11.63 -94.51 61.94
C VAL A 132 -12.31 -94.64 60.58
N GLN A 133 -13.46 -95.33 60.49
CA GLN A 133 -14.23 -95.41 59.24
C GLN A 133 -14.77 -94.03 58.80
N ARG A 134 -15.32 -93.25 59.74
CA ARG A 134 -15.83 -91.89 59.51
C ARG A 134 -14.73 -90.95 59.00
N LEU A 135 -13.54 -91.00 59.61
CA LEU A 135 -12.38 -90.21 59.20
C LEU A 135 -11.82 -90.68 57.85
N THR A 136 -11.83 -92.00 57.57
CA THR A 136 -11.41 -92.55 56.27
C THR A 136 -12.32 -92.07 55.15
N ALA A 137 -13.64 -92.18 55.30
CA ALA A 137 -14.60 -91.66 54.32
C ALA A 137 -14.48 -90.13 54.14
N THR A 138 -14.24 -89.39 55.23
CA THR A 138 -13.99 -87.94 55.18
C THR A 138 -12.70 -87.61 54.39
N LEU A 139 -11.64 -88.40 54.57
CA LEU A 139 -10.37 -88.25 53.85
C LEU A 139 -10.53 -88.59 52.35
N GLU A 140 -11.28 -89.63 52.01
CA GLU A 140 -11.61 -89.98 50.63
C GLU A 140 -12.39 -88.84 49.94
N ILE A 141 -13.46 -88.35 50.57
CA ILE A 141 -14.24 -87.19 50.10
C ILE A 141 -13.35 -85.95 49.91
N ALA A 142 -12.47 -85.65 50.88
CA ALA A 142 -11.55 -84.53 50.78
C ALA A 142 -10.52 -84.71 49.64
N SER A 143 -10.04 -85.94 49.41
CA SER A 143 -9.08 -86.26 48.35
C SER A 143 -9.71 -86.12 46.94
N GLU A 144 -10.94 -86.60 46.77
CA GLU A 144 -11.68 -86.49 45.50
C GLU A 144 -12.13 -85.04 45.26
N THR A 145 -12.53 -84.31 46.31
CA THR A 145 -12.80 -82.86 46.23
C THR A 145 -11.56 -82.09 45.78
N LYS A 146 -10.38 -82.40 46.34
CA LYS A 146 -9.09 -81.79 45.93
C LYS A 146 -8.74 -82.12 44.48
N LYS A 147 -8.99 -83.35 44.02
CA LYS A 147 -8.80 -83.79 42.63
C LYS A 147 -9.73 -83.05 41.67
N ASN A 148 -11.01 -82.90 42.02
CA ASN A 148 -11.97 -82.13 41.22
C ASN A 148 -11.64 -80.63 41.18
N ALA A 149 -11.19 -80.04 42.29
CA ALA A 149 -10.68 -78.67 42.31
C ALA A 149 -9.48 -78.46 41.36
N ALA A 150 -8.55 -79.40 41.29
CA ALA A 150 -7.40 -79.34 40.38
C ALA A 150 -7.80 -79.48 38.89
N ILE A 151 -8.83 -80.27 38.58
CA ILE A 151 -9.41 -80.36 37.22
C ILE A 151 -10.02 -79.01 36.84
N ILE A 152 -10.86 -78.43 37.71
CA ILE A 152 -11.46 -77.11 37.51
C ILE A 152 -10.37 -76.03 37.34
N GLU A 153 -9.25 -76.12 38.06
CA GLU A 153 -8.13 -75.19 37.92
C GLU A 153 -7.48 -75.23 36.51
N GLU A 154 -7.28 -76.41 35.90
CA GLU A 154 -6.79 -76.51 34.52
C GLU A 154 -7.87 -76.18 33.46
N GLU A 155 -9.15 -76.42 33.74
CA GLU A 155 -10.24 -75.91 32.89
C GLU A 155 -10.28 -74.38 32.90
N LEU A 156 -10.12 -73.75 34.06
CA LEU A 156 -9.98 -72.29 34.20
C LEU A 156 -8.70 -71.76 33.55
N LYS A 157 -7.57 -72.48 33.64
CA LYS A 157 -6.35 -72.09 32.90
C LYS A 157 -6.51 -72.25 31.39
N THR A 158 -7.15 -73.31 30.88
CA THR A 158 -7.34 -73.51 29.43
C THR A 158 -8.37 -72.54 28.85
N THR A 159 -9.45 -72.22 29.56
CA THR A 159 -10.38 -71.14 29.17
C THR A 159 -9.68 -69.77 29.21
N LYS A 160 -8.90 -69.46 30.26
CA LYS A 160 -8.07 -68.23 30.31
C LYS A 160 -7.07 -68.15 29.15
N ARG A 161 -6.39 -69.26 28.78
CA ARG A 161 -5.52 -69.34 27.59
C ARG A 161 -6.31 -69.02 26.30
N LYS A 162 -7.49 -69.62 26.11
CA LYS A 162 -8.38 -69.35 24.95
C LYS A 162 -8.86 -67.89 24.90
N MET A 163 -9.29 -67.33 26.03
CA MET A 163 -9.73 -65.92 26.12
C MET A 163 -8.59 -64.95 25.84
N ASN A 164 -7.38 -65.19 26.35
CA ASN A 164 -6.21 -64.38 26.06
C ASN A 164 -5.85 -64.37 24.56
N LEU A 165 -5.90 -65.54 23.90
CA LEU A 165 -5.70 -65.63 22.44
C LEU A 165 -6.79 -64.84 21.69
N ARG A 166 -8.05 -64.92 22.12
CA ARG A 166 -9.14 -64.13 21.51
C ARG A 166 -8.97 -62.62 21.74
N ILE A 167 -8.47 -62.19 22.90
CA ILE A 167 -8.14 -60.78 23.19
C ILE A 167 -6.97 -60.30 22.31
N GLN A 168 -5.93 -61.12 22.12
CA GLN A 168 -4.83 -60.80 21.20
C GLN A 168 -5.32 -60.68 19.75
N GLU A 169 -6.17 -61.60 19.30
CA GLU A 169 -6.77 -61.54 17.96
C GLU A 169 -7.67 -60.31 17.77
N LEU A 170 -8.51 -59.97 18.75
CA LEU A 170 -9.32 -58.75 18.71
C LEU A 170 -8.47 -57.47 18.71
N ARG A 171 -7.35 -57.43 19.45
CA ARG A 171 -6.39 -56.32 19.40
C ARG A 171 -5.71 -56.23 18.02
N ARG A 172 -5.38 -57.36 17.40
CA ARG A 172 -4.81 -57.42 16.05
C ARG A 172 -5.80 -56.88 15.00
N GLN A 173 -7.06 -57.30 15.09
CA GLN A 173 -8.15 -56.82 14.24
C GLN A 173 -8.41 -55.32 14.43
N LEU A 174 -8.48 -54.84 15.68
CA LEU A 174 -8.66 -53.41 15.98
C LEU A 174 -7.49 -52.54 15.46
N SER A 175 -6.25 -53.05 15.50
CA SER A 175 -5.09 -52.38 14.92
C SER A 175 -5.16 -52.29 13.38
N GLN A 176 -5.63 -53.35 12.72
CA GLN A 176 -5.85 -53.35 11.27
C GLN A 176 -7.00 -52.42 10.86
N GLU A 177 -8.12 -52.44 11.57
CA GLU A 177 -9.25 -51.52 11.36
C GLU A 177 -8.84 -50.06 11.55
N LYS A 178 -8.02 -49.77 12.58
CA LYS A 178 -7.43 -48.43 12.78
C LYS A 178 -6.58 -48.01 11.57
N HIS A 179 -5.69 -48.87 11.09
CA HIS A 179 -4.86 -48.56 9.93
C HIS A 179 -5.70 -48.37 8.64
N LEU A 180 -6.75 -49.17 8.46
CA LEU A 180 -7.68 -49.03 7.33
C LEU A 180 -8.45 -47.70 7.40
N ARG A 181 -8.96 -47.32 8.58
CA ARG A 181 -9.57 -46.00 8.80
C ARG A 181 -8.62 -44.86 8.52
N GLU A 182 -7.40 -44.89 9.08
CA GLU A 182 -6.40 -43.83 8.82
C GLU A 182 -6.06 -43.72 7.32
N SER A 183 -6.03 -44.83 6.58
CA SER A 183 -5.82 -44.82 5.13
C SER A 183 -7.02 -44.24 4.37
N LEU A 184 -8.24 -44.60 4.76
CA LEU A 184 -9.49 -44.07 4.21
C LEU A 184 -9.66 -42.57 4.52
N GLU A 185 -9.29 -42.12 5.71
CA GLU A 185 -9.35 -40.72 6.14
C GLU A 185 -8.32 -39.86 5.39
N LYS A 186 -7.09 -40.35 5.20
CA LYS A 186 -6.07 -39.71 4.34
C LYS A 186 -6.54 -39.64 2.87
N SER A 187 -7.14 -40.72 2.36
CA SER A 187 -7.71 -40.76 1.00
C SER A 187 -8.89 -39.79 0.83
N GLY A 188 -9.82 -39.77 1.79
CA GLY A 188 -10.95 -38.83 1.81
C GLY A 188 -10.51 -37.37 1.92
N SER A 189 -9.50 -37.09 2.75
CA SER A 189 -8.90 -35.74 2.87
C SER A 189 -8.26 -35.29 1.56
N ALA A 190 -7.52 -36.18 0.87
CA ALA A 190 -6.95 -35.89 -0.45
C ALA A 190 -8.04 -35.68 -1.53
N MET A 191 -9.14 -36.44 -1.46
CA MET A 191 -10.28 -36.27 -2.36
C MET A 191 -11.01 -34.94 -2.11
N LEU A 192 -11.25 -34.57 -0.86
CA LEU A 192 -11.84 -33.28 -0.48
C LEU A 192 -10.96 -32.10 -0.93
N PHE A 193 -9.64 -32.20 -0.73
CA PHE A 193 -8.70 -31.21 -1.25
C PHE A 193 -8.77 -31.08 -2.78
N LYS A 194 -8.84 -32.21 -3.51
CA LYS A 194 -8.97 -32.21 -4.98
C LYS A 194 -10.32 -31.64 -5.45
N ILE A 195 -11.40 -31.86 -4.68
CA ILE A 195 -12.71 -31.22 -4.92
C ILE A 195 -12.59 -29.70 -4.71
N GLN A 196 -11.98 -29.24 -3.62
CA GLN A 196 -11.79 -27.81 -3.34
C GLN A 196 -10.90 -27.11 -4.39
N GLU A 197 -9.86 -27.78 -4.88
CA GLU A 197 -9.02 -27.32 -6.00
C GLU A 197 -9.85 -27.19 -7.29
N MET A 198 -10.68 -28.19 -7.60
CA MET A 198 -11.59 -28.16 -8.75
C MET A 198 -12.68 -27.09 -8.61
N GLU A 199 -13.25 -26.89 -7.42
CA GLU A 199 -14.23 -25.84 -7.13
C GLU A 199 -13.63 -24.45 -7.32
N SER A 200 -12.40 -24.21 -6.82
CA SER A 200 -11.71 -22.93 -7.03
C SER A 200 -11.38 -22.69 -8.51
N THR A 201 -11.01 -23.74 -9.26
CA THR A 201 -10.82 -23.69 -10.72
C THR A 201 -12.13 -23.34 -11.44
N VAL A 202 -13.24 -24.02 -11.11
CA VAL A 202 -14.58 -23.75 -11.68
C VAL A 202 -15.05 -22.34 -11.35
N GLU A 203 -14.70 -21.80 -10.18
CA GLU A 203 -15.05 -20.44 -9.78
C GLU A 203 -14.18 -19.36 -10.47
N VAL A 204 -12.95 -19.69 -10.87
CA VAL A 204 -12.15 -18.85 -11.78
C VAL A 204 -12.75 -18.85 -13.19
N GLU A 205 -13.08 -20.04 -13.73
CA GLU A 205 -13.74 -20.18 -15.04
C GLU A 205 -15.09 -19.44 -15.09
N ARG A 206 -15.92 -19.51 -14.04
CA ARG A 206 -17.18 -18.74 -13.93
C ARG A 206 -16.94 -17.23 -14.04
N LYS A 207 -15.92 -16.70 -13.35
CA LYS A 207 -15.56 -15.28 -13.42
C LYS A 207 -15.04 -14.91 -14.81
N GLN A 208 -14.27 -15.77 -15.44
CA GLN A 208 -13.80 -15.57 -16.82
C GLN A 208 -14.97 -15.58 -17.82
N VAL A 209 -15.94 -16.48 -17.67
CA VAL A 209 -17.19 -16.49 -18.44
C VAL A 209 -18.01 -15.22 -18.19
N GLN A 210 -18.10 -14.73 -16.96
CA GLN A 210 -18.79 -13.48 -16.64
C GLN A 210 -18.12 -12.26 -17.31
N ILE A 211 -16.79 -12.19 -17.27
CA ILE A 211 -16.00 -11.15 -17.97
C ILE A 211 -16.23 -11.25 -19.50
N LEU A 212 -16.20 -12.46 -20.07
CA LEU A 212 -16.49 -12.67 -21.50
C LEU A 212 -17.92 -12.25 -21.86
N GLN A 213 -18.92 -12.55 -21.02
CA GLN A 213 -20.30 -12.09 -21.24
C GLN A 213 -20.39 -10.56 -21.20
N GLN A 214 -19.73 -9.91 -20.23
CA GLN A 214 -19.70 -8.45 -20.13
C GLN A 214 -18.98 -7.80 -21.33
N ASN A 215 -17.88 -8.39 -21.79
CA ASN A 215 -17.18 -7.97 -23.01
C ASN A 215 -18.08 -8.15 -24.25
N CYS A 216 -18.82 -9.26 -24.37
CA CYS A 216 -19.79 -9.49 -25.44
C CYS A 216 -21.03 -8.58 -25.35
N ILE A 217 -21.32 -7.96 -24.19
CA ILE A 217 -22.33 -6.90 -24.07
C ILE A 217 -21.72 -5.56 -24.54
N GLY A 218 -20.55 -5.17 -24.02
CA GLY A 218 -19.86 -3.95 -24.43
C GLY A 218 -19.54 -3.90 -25.93
N LEU A 219 -19.12 -5.02 -26.52
CA LEU A 219 -18.89 -5.14 -27.96
C LEU A 219 -20.19 -4.97 -28.77
N ARG A 220 -21.33 -5.50 -28.29
CA ARG A 220 -22.65 -5.27 -28.94
C ARG A 220 -23.10 -3.82 -28.83
N SER A 221 -22.91 -3.16 -27.68
CA SER A 221 -23.18 -1.73 -27.53
C SER A 221 -22.31 -0.87 -28.45
N SER A 222 -21.02 -1.21 -28.58
CA SER A 222 -20.09 -0.55 -29.50
C SER A 222 -20.46 -0.78 -30.96
N MET A 223 -20.85 -2.01 -31.32
CA MET A 223 -21.35 -2.34 -32.66
C MET A 223 -22.64 -1.56 -33.00
N GLN A 224 -23.55 -1.39 -32.03
CA GLN A 224 -24.75 -0.58 -32.21
C GLN A 224 -24.39 0.91 -32.40
N THR A 225 -23.52 1.46 -31.54
CA THR A 225 -23.07 2.87 -31.65
C THR A 225 -22.37 3.15 -32.98
N THR A 226 -21.53 2.23 -33.46
CA THR A 226 -20.87 2.36 -34.77
C THR A 226 -21.84 2.19 -35.94
N GLN A 227 -22.89 1.39 -35.79
CA GLN A 227 -23.98 1.27 -36.78
C GLN A 227 -24.87 2.53 -36.82
N GLU A 228 -25.12 3.17 -35.68
CA GLU A 228 -25.81 4.46 -35.58
C GLU A 228 -24.98 5.60 -36.19
N LEU A 229 -23.68 5.65 -35.92
CA LEU A 229 -22.75 6.60 -36.55
C LEU A 229 -22.65 6.38 -38.08
N LEU A 230 -22.61 5.12 -38.54
CA LEU A 230 -22.62 4.80 -39.97
C LEU A 230 -23.90 5.30 -40.66
N ALA A 231 -25.06 5.23 -40.00
CA ALA A 231 -26.31 5.79 -40.52
C ALA A 231 -26.25 7.33 -40.61
N GLN A 232 -25.67 8.01 -39.61
CA GLN A 232 -25.48 9.47 -39.66
C GLN A 232 -24.52 9.90 -40.77
N GLU A 233 -23.42 9.18 -40.99
CA GLU A 233 -22.48 9.47 -42.10
C GLU A 233 -23.09 9.15 -43.46
N GLN A 234 -23.95 8.13 -43.57
CA GLN A 234 -24.73 7.87 -44.80
C GLN A 234 -25.73 9.00 -45.09
N GLN A 235 -26.39 9.56 -44.06
CA GLN A 235 -27.25 10.74 -44.21
C GLN A 235 -26.44 11.96 -44.67
N ARG A 236 -25.35 12.30 -43.98
CA ARG A 236 -24.43 13.39 -44.34
C ARG A 236 -23.88 13.25 -45.76
N LYS A 237 -23.55 12.02 -46.18
CA LYS A 237 -23.14 11.73 -47.56
C LYS A 237 -24.24 12.09 -48.55
N GLY A 238 -25.51 11.76 -48.28
CA GLY A 238 -26.64 12.17 -49.12
C GLY A 238 -26.83 13.69 -49.19
N GLU A 239 -26.72 14.38 -48.05
CA GLU A 239 -26.76 15.85 -47.97
C GLU A 239 -25.63 16.50 -48.79
N LEU A 240 -24.42 15.94 -48.74
CA LEU A 240 -23.29 16.37 -49.56
C LEU A 240 -23.47 16.02 -51.05
N GLU A 241 -24.03 14.86 -51.39
CA GLU A 241 -24.29 14.47 -52.78
C GLU A 241 -25.36 15.36 -53.45
N THR A 242 -26.38 15.79 -52.70
CA THR A 242 -27.33 16.81 -53.19
C THR A 242 -26.66 18.18 -53.34
N SER A 243 -25.82 18.60 -52.38
CA SER A 243 -25.07 19.86 -52.45
C SER A 243 -24.08 19.90 -53.64
N ILE A 244 -23.39 18.80 -53.92
CA ILE A 244 -22.52 18.63 -55.08
C ILE A 244 -23.33 18.68 -56.38
N SER A 245 -24.55 18.14 -56.38
CA SER A 245 -25.45 18.18 -57.55
C SER A 245 -25.92 19.61 -57.84
N GLN A 246 -26.25 20.39 -56.80
CA GLN A 246 -26.57 21.82 -56.94
C GLN A 246 -25.37 22.61 -57.49
N LEU A 247 -24.18 22.48 -56.88
CA LEU A 247 -22.98 23.18 -57.31
C LEU A 247 -22.55 22.85 -58.76
N LYS A 248 -22.85 21.64 -59.24
CA LYS A 248 -22.66 21.27 -60.66
C LYS A 248 -23.65 22.03 -61.57
N SER A 249 -24.92 22.14 -61.18
CA SER A 249 -25.91 22.94 -61.92
C SER A 249 -25.51 24.41 -61.95
N ASP A 250 -25.06 24.95 -60.82
CA ASP A 250 -24.60 26.34 -60.70
C ASP A 250 -23.38 26.59 -61.59
N LEU A 251 -22.40 25.67 -61.61
CA LEU A 251 -21.22 25.77 -62.47
C LEU A 251 -21.59 25.80 -63.96
N ILE A 252 -22.46 24.89 -64.42
CA ILE A 252 -22.93 24.85 -65.82
C ILE A 252 -23.59 26.20 -66.19
N SER A 253 -24.42 26.77 -65.32
CA SER A 253 -25.04 28.09 -65.57
C SER A 253 -24.04 29.24 -65.67
N ARG A 254 -22.88 29.13 -65.00
CA ARG A 254 -21.79 30.12 -65.06
C ARG A 254 -20.95 29.96 -66.32
N ASP A 255 -20.71 28.73 -66.78
CA ASP A 255 -20.03 28.48 -68.06
C ASP A 255 -20.88 28.94 -69.26
N GLU A 256 -22.21 28.81 -69.19
CA GLU A 256 -23.15 29.43 -70.14
C GLU A 256 -23.07 30.97 -70.13
N LEU A 257 -22.88 31.59 -68.97
CA LEU A 257 -22.72 33.04 -68.84
C LEU A 257 -21.37 33.52 -69.40
N ILE A 258 -20.29 32.80 -69.10
CA ILE A 258 -18.95 33.07 -69.65
C ILE A 258 -18.98 32.97 -71.18
N SER A 259 -19.68 31.97 -71.72
CA SER A 259 -19.85 31.80 -73.17
C SER A 259 -20.53 33.01 -73.85
N LYS A 260 -21.50 33.64 -73.18
CA LYS A 260 -22.16 34.88 -73.65
C LYS A 260 -21.20 36.06 -73.61
N LEU A 261 -20.49 36.25 -72.49
CA LEU A 261 -19.50 37.33 -72.31
C LEU A 261 -18.33 37.25 -73.30
N VAL A 262 -17.90 36.05 -73.68
CA VAL A 262 -16.85 35.84 -74.70
C VAL A 262 -17.32 36.33 -76.09
N GLU A 263 -18.58 36.06 -76.47
CA GLU A 263 -19.12 36.52 -77.74
C GLU A 263 -19.39 38.04 -77.74
N GLU A 264 -19.83 38.62 -76.62
CA GLU A 264 -19.92 40.07 -76.45
C GLU A 264 -18.56 40.77 -76.61
N ASN A 265 -17.51 40.23 -75.96
CA ASN A 265 -16.15 40.77 -76.05
C ASN A 265 -15.58 40.67 -77.48
N LYS A 266 -15.87 39.57 -78.18
CA LYS A 266 -15.53 39.36 -79.61
C LYS A 266 -16.23 40.38 -80.52
N ASN A 267 -17.48 40.76 -80.22
CA ASN A 267 -18.16 41.84 -80.93
C ASN A 267 -17.55 43.23 -80.64
N MET A 268 -17.14 43.51 -79.39
CA MET A 268 -16.42 44.76 -79.08
C MET A 268 -15.05 44.85 -79.79
N GLN A 269 -14.28 43.77 -79.85
CA GLN A 269 -13.00 43.74 -80.56
C GLN A 269 -13.15 44.09 -82.05
N MET A 270 -14.24 43.65 -82.70
CA MET A 270 -14.54 44.00 -84.08
C MET A 270 -14.84 45.50 -84.27
N SER A 271 -15.41 46.17 -83.27
CA SER A 271 -15.62 47.63 -83.31
C SER A 271 -14.31 48.42 -83.12
N PHE A 272 -13.45 48.01 -82.18
CA PHE A 272 -12.16 48.65 -81.91
C PHE A 272 -11.22 48.60 -83.12
N ASN A 273 -11.17 47.47 -83.83
CA ASN A 273 -10.35 47.32 -85.02
C ASN A 273 -10.71 48.35 -86.11
N LYS A 274 -11.98 48.79 -86.18
CA LYS A 274 -12.46 49.73 -87.19
C LYS A 274 -11.98 51.17 -86.94
N GLU A 275 -11.99 51.64 -85.69
CA GLU A 275 -11.43 52.97 -85.35
C GLU A 275 -9.91 53.04 -85.62
N HIS A 276 -9.21 51.90 -85.53
CA HIS A 276 -7.78 51.83 -85.82
C HIS A 276 -7.47 52.10 -87.31
N GLU A 277 -8.35 51.71 -88.23
CA GLU A 277 -8.19 51.98 -89.67
C GLU A 277 -8.41 53.47 -90.01
N GLU A 278 -9.23 54.19 -89.25
CA GLU A 278 -9.41 55.64 -89.39
C GLU A 278 -8.20 56.41 -88.83
N ASN A 279 -7.55 55.90 -87.78
CA ASN A 279 -6.35 56.51 -87.18
C ASN A 279 -5.11 56.48 -88.09
N THR A 280 -5.00 55.52 -89.01
CA THR A 280 -3.84 55.42 -89.93
C THR A 280 -3.91 56.43 -91.07
N TYR A 281 -5.11 56.79 -91.53
CA TYR A 281 -5.32 57.81 -92.57
C TYR A 281 -4.77 59.18 -92.14
N LEU A 282 -5.10 59.63 -90.92
CA LEU A 282 -4.62 60.90 -90.35
C LEU A 282 -3.10 60.96 -90.16
N ARG A 283 -2.40 59.82 -90.09
CA ARG A 283 -0.94 59.77 -89.90
C ARG A 283 -0.16 60.03 -91.18
N SER A 284 -0.73 59.76 -92.35
CA SER A 284 -0.06 60.04 -93.63
C SER A 284 0.02 61.54 -93.97
N GLU A 285 -0.98 62.32 -93.56
CA GLU A 285 -1.04 63.77 -93.83
C GLU A 285 0.07 64.52 -93.07
N ILE A 286 0.34 64.13 -91.81
CA ILE A 286 1.37 64.73 -90.93
C ILE A 286 2.78 64.61 -91.52
N VAL A 287 3.08 63.53 -92.26
CA VAL A 287 4.41 63.30 -92.87
C VAL A 287 4.76 64.38 -93.89
N SER A 288 3.77 64.93 -94.61
CA SER A 288 3.99 65.94 -95.65
C SER A 288 4.55 67.27 -95.12
N LEU A 289 4.34 67.57 -93.84
CA LEU A 289 4.85 68.79 -93.20
C LEU A 289 6.29 68.62 -92.68
N HIS A 290 6.74 67.37 -92.46
CA HIS A 290 8.01 67.07 -91.79
C HIS A 290 9.25 67.40 -92.65
N GLU A 291 9.14 67.32 -93.98
CA GLU A 291 10.23 67.68 -94.92
C GLU A 291 10.69 69.14 -94.77
N THR A 292 9.83 70.02 -94.26
CA THR A 292 10.22 71.43 -93.98
C THR A 292 11.11 71.57 -92.74
N SER A 293 11.13 70.57 -91.84
CA SER A 293 11.83 70.62 -90.55
C SER A 293 13.29 70.17 -90.63
N GLU A 294 13.71 69.41 -91.64
CA GLU A 294 15.08 68.84 -91.70
C GLU A 294 16.18 69.91 -91.80
N LYS A 295 15.84 71.13 -92.22
CA LYS A 295 16.78 72.27 -92.24
C LYS A 295 17.22 72.73 -90.83
N ALA A 296 16.55 72.28 -89.76
CA ALA A 296 16.98 72.49 -88.37
C ALA A 296 17.93 71.40 -87.85
N GLN A 297 18.04 70.25 -88.53
CA GLN A 297 18.69 69.04 -88.03
C GLN A 297 20.18 69.24 -87.70
N VAL A 298 20.89 70.06 -88.48
CA VAL A 298 22.35 70.26 -88.40
C VAL A 298 22.81 70.85 -87.05
N SER A 299 21.94 71.54 -86.32
CA SER A 299 22.26 72.04 -84.97
C SER A 299 22.19 70.96 -83.88
N ASN A 300 21.50 69.84 -84.12
CA ASN A 300 21.27 68.80 -83.13
C ASN A 300 22.51 67.89 -82.94
N ASP A 301 23.28 67.65 -84.01
CA ASP A 301 24.47 66.78 -84.01
C ASP A 301 25.61 67.24 -83.07
N GLN A 302 25.56 68.47 -82.56
CA GLN A 302 26.50 68.95 -81.53
C GLN A 302 26.06 68.59 -80.09
N LEU A 303 24.76 68.42 -79.84
CA LEU A 303 24.22 67.96 -78.56
C LEU A 303 24.38 66.45 -78.38
N THR A 304 24.15 65.66 -79.44
CA THR A 304 24.21 64.19 -79.43
C THR A 304 25.50 63.66 -78.81
N ARG A 305 26.66 64.22 -79.17
CA ARG A 305 27.97 63.75 -78.66
C ARG A 305 28.11 63.90 -77.15
N LYS A 306 27.58 64.98 -76.54
CA LYS A 306 27.62 65.17 -75.09
C LYS A 306 26.62 64.28 -74.35
N CYS A 307 25.53 63.89 -75.01
CA CYS A 307 24.59 62.92 -74.45
C CYS A 307 25.21 61.52 -74.36
N SER A 308 25.98 61.10 -75.37
CA SER A 308 26.67 59.79 -75.37
C SER A 308 27.64 59.60 -74.19
N GLU A 309 28.46 60.61 -73.89
CA GLU A 309 29.43 60.56 -72.76
C GLU A 309 28.71 60.44 -71.40
N LEU A 310 27.59 61.14 -71.24
CA LEU A 310 26.76 61.10 -70.04
C LEU A 310 26.02 59.77 -69.88
N ASN A 311 25.53 59.19 -70.99
CA ASN A 311 24.86 57.89 -70.98
C ASN A 311 25.78 56.74 -70.55
N SER A 312 27.05 56.75 -70.99
CA SER A 312 28.04 55.73 -70.61
C SER A 312 28.34 55.73 -69.11
N MET A 313 28.46 56.92 -68.49
CA MET A 313 28.57 57.03 -67.02
C MET A 313 27.27 56.60 -66.31
N LEU A 314 26.10 56.90 -66.88
CA LEU A 314 24.81 56.48 -66.32
C LEU A 314 24.61 54.95 -66.39
N GLU A 315 25.00 54.28 -67.48
CA GLU A 315 25.01 52.82 -67.58
C GLU A 315 25.96 52.20 -66.55
N THR A 316 27.16 52.76 -66.38
CA THR A 316 28.15 52.26 -65.42
C THR A 316 27.62 52.36 -63.97
N LEU A 317 27.02 53.50 -63.62
CA LEU A 317 26.38 53.68 -62.30
C LEU A 317 25.11 52.82 -62.15
N SER A 318 24.36 52.59 -63.22
CA SER A 318 23.17 51.73 -63.21
C SER A 318 23.53 50.26 -62.99
N MET A 319 24.62 49.77 -63.60
CA MET A 319 25.12 48.41 -63.37
C MET A 319 25.60 48.21 -61.92
N GLU A 320 26.36 49.16 -61.37
CA GLU A 320 26.84 49.03 -59.98
C GLU A 320 25.70 49.22 -58.97
N ASN A 321 24.70 50.06 -59.25
CA ASN A 321 23.49 50.15 -58.43
C ASN A 321 22.65 48.86 -58.50
N ALA A 322 22.49 48.26 -59.69
CA ALA A 322 21.81 46.97 -59.84
C ALA A 322 22.55 45.84 -59.10
N ARG A 323 23.89 45.86 -59.11
CA ARG A 323 24.73 44.95 -58.32
C ARG A 323 24.53 45.16 -56.82
N ILE A 324 24.59 46.39 -56.34
CA ILE A 324 24.37 46.72 -54.92
C ILE A 324 22.98 46.28 -54.46
N ILE A 325 21.95 46.43 -55.30
CA ILE A 325 20.60 45.93 -55.04
C ILE A 325 20.59 44.39 -54.96
N ALA A 326 21.24 43.70 -55.91
CA ALA A 326 21.32 42.24 -55.91
C ALA A 326 22.06 41.69 -54.67
N ASP A 327 23.18 42.30 -54.28
CA ASP A 327 23.96 41.90 -53.10
C ASP A 327 23.15 42.14 -51.80
N HIS A 328 22.46 43.29 -51.66
CA HIS A 328 21.54 43.51 -50.53
C HIS A 328 20.38 42.51 -50.51
N GLN A 329 19.84 42.15 -51.67
CA GLN A 329 18.70 41.22 -51.76
C GLN A 329 19.13 39.77 -51.50
N ALA A 330 20.37 39.41 -51.81
CA ALA A 330 20.98 38.14 -51.40
C ALA A 330 21.21 38.09 -49.88
N ILE A 331 21.74 39.17 -49.27
CA ILE A 331 21.91 39.28 -47.81
C ILE A 331 20.56 39.15 -47.09
N LEU A 332 19.52 39.86 -47.56
CA LEU A 332 18.16 39.76 -47.02
C LEU A 332 17.57 38.34 -47.13
N GLN A 333 17.83 37.61 -48.23
CA GLN A 333 17.40 36.20 -48.33
C GLN A 333 18.15 35.28 -47.36
N VAL A 334 19.43 35.54 -47.07
CA VAL A 334 20.20 34.78 -46.07
C VAL A 334 19.68 35.07 -44.66
N GLU A 335 19.45 36.33 -44.30
CA GLU A 335 18.86 36.68 -43.00
C GLU A 335 17.44 36.13 -42.84
N GLN A 336 16.58 36.23 -43.87
CA GLN A 336 15.24 35.64 -43.83
C GLN A 336 15.30 34.12 -43.63
N LYS A 337 16.17 33.40 -44.36
CA LYS A 337 16.36 31.96 -44.14
C LYS A 337 16.81 31.66 -42.71
N MET A 338 17.85 32.33 -42.23
CA MET A 338 18.39 32.11 -40.88
C MET A 338 17.35 32.44 -39.79
N MET A 339 16.52 33.46 -39.99
CA MET A 339 15.39 33.80 -39.10
C MET A 339 14.31 32.72 -39.14
N THR A 340 13.90 32.23 -40.31
CA THR A 340 12.91 31.13 -40.39
C THR A 340 13.43 29.83 -39.79
N GLN A 341 14.73 29.56 -39.93
CA GLN A 341 15.37 28.34 -39.42
C GLN A 341 15.53 28.38 -37.89
N THR A 342 16.01 29.49 -37.32
CA THR A 342 16.05 29.67 -35.86
C THR A 342 14.66 29.71 -35.23
N PHE A 343 13.64 30.24 -35.92
CA PHE A 343 12.25 30.16 -35.46
C PHE A 343 11.73 28.71 -35.48
N GLN A 344 12.06 27.91 -36.51
CA GLN A 344 11.72 26.48 -36.54
C GLN A 344 12.40 25.69 -35.42
N GLU A 345 13.69 25.93 -35.18
CA GLU A 345 14.45 25.31 -34.08
C GLU A 345 13.86 25.64 -32.71
N GLN A 346 13.50 26.91 -32.46
CA GLN A 346 12.82 27.31 -31.23
C GLN A 346 11.43 26.66 -31.10
N ASN A 347 10.66 26.53 -32.19
CA ASN A 347 9.34 25.92 -32.15
C ASN A 347 9.40 24.40 -31.91
N ILE A 348 10.45 23.72 -32.40
CA ILE A 348 10.74 22.30 -32.08
C ILE A 348 11.13 22.15 -30.60
N LEU A 349 11.99 23.03 -30.07
CA LEU A 349 12.34 23.07 -28.65
C LEU A 349 11.11 23.32 -27.76
N LEU A 350 10.23 24.24 -28.15
CA LEU A 350 8.97 24.51 -27.44
C LEU A 350 8.03 23.29 -27.47
N GLY A 351 7.92 22.63 -28.62
CA GLY A 351 7.16 21.38 -28.77
C GLY A 351 7.69 20.24 -27.91
N ALA A 352 9.02 20.09 -27.82
CA ALA A 352 9.67 19.11 -26.94
C ALA A 352 9.43 19.42 -25.45
N ALA A 353 9.53 20.68 -25.03
CA ALA A 353 9.22 21.12 -23.67
C ALA A 353 7.74 20.87 -23.32
N HIS A 354 6.81 21.20 -24.22
CA HIS A 354 5.39 20.89 -24.04
C HIS A 354 5.12 19.38 -23.95
N ALA A 355 5.83 18.55 -24.73
CA ALA A 355 5.71 17.11 -24.65
C ALA A 355 6.22 16.55 -23.31
N SER A 356 7.35 17.06 -22.78
CA SER A 356 7.87 16.65 -21.46
C SER A 356 6.88 17.01 -20.36
N ILE A 357 6.44 18.28 -20.30
CA ILE A 357 5.46 18.77 -19.32
C ILE A 357 4.15 17.99 -19.40
N THR A 358 3.70 17.60 -20.59
CA THR A 358 2.49 16.77 -20.76
C THR A 358 2.69 15.34 -20.25
N SER A 359 3.87 14.76 -20.49
CA SER A 359 4.25 13.42 -19.98
C SER A 359 4.35 13.40 -18.45
N GLU A 360 5.00 14.41 -17.86
CA GLU A 360 5.11 14.61 -16.41
C GLU A 360 3.73 14.80 -15.78
N LEU A 361 2.89 15.67 -16.36
CA LEU A 361 1.51 15.90 -15.91
C LEU A 361 0.67 14.62 -15.96
N GLN A 362 0.79 13.82 -17.03
CA GLN A 362 0.11 12.53 -17.14
C GLN A 362 0.65 11.52 -16.11
N THR A 363 1.94 11.55 -15.80
CA THR A 363 2.57 10.67 -14.80
C THR A 363 2.07 11.01 -13.40
N VAL A 364 2.10 12.28 -13.01
CA VAL A 364 1.54 12.76 -11.73
C VAL A 364 0.04 12.49 -11.61
N GLN A 365 -0.71 12.61 -12.72
CA GLN A 365 -2.13 12.25 -12.75
C GLN A 365 -2.35 10.74 -12.57
N ASN A 366 -1.50 9.89 -13.15
CA ASN A 366 -1.55 8.44 -12.93
C ASN A 366 -1.23 8.09 -11.46
N GLU A 367 -0.15 8.62 -10.90
CA GLU A 367 0.24 8.46 -9.49
C GLU A 367 -0.88 8.89 -8.54
N LYS A 368 -1.52 10.05 -8.81
CA LYS A 368 -2.68 10.53 -8.07
C LYS A 368 -3.85 9.54 -8.10
N THR A 369 -4.13 8.89 -9.23
CA THR A 369 -5.19 7.85 -9.29
C THR A 369 -4.82 6.59 -8.51
N GLN A 370 -3.54 6.19 -8.49
CA GLN A 370 -3.06 5.05 -7.70
C GLN A 370 -3.11 5.36 -6.20
N LEU A 371 -2.68 6.55 -5.78
CA LEU A 371 -2.76 7.02 -4.40
C LEU A 371 -4.22 7.13 -3.91
N GLN A 372 -5.14 7.59 -4.76
CA GLN A 372 -6.58 7.57 -4.45
C GLN A 372 -7.09 6.15 -4.25
N ALA A 373 -6.76 5.22 -5.16
CA ALA A 373 -7.18 3.81 -5.03
C ALA A 373 -6.60 3.15 -3.76
N HIS A 374 -5.36 3.47 -3.38
CA HIS A 374 -4.77 3.03 -2.11
C HIS A 374 -5.46 3.65 -0.88
N LEU A 375 -5.85 4.93 -0.93
CA LEU A 375 -6.61 5.59 0.13
C LEU A 375 -7.99 4.96 0.30
N ASP A 376 -8.72 4.74 -0.79
CA ASP A 376 -10.04 4.12 -0.80
C ASP A 376 -9.98 2.67 -0.27
N HIS A 377 -8.93 1.93 -0.62
CA HIS A 377 -8.66 0.59 -0.09
C HIS A 377 -8.35 0.61 1.42
N LEU A 378 -7.53 1.56 1.89
CA LEU A 378 -7.20 1.70 3.31
C LEU A 378 -8.44 2.10 4.14
N ILE A 379 -9.31 2.94 3.58
CA ILE A 379 -10.63 3.27 4.17
C ILE A 379 -11.50 2.02 4.27
N LEU A 380 -11.50 1.15 3.27
CA LEU A 380 -12.22 -0.13 3.30
C LEU A 380 -11.65 -1.10 4.36
N GLU A 381 -10.32 -1.23 4.46
CA GLU A 381 -9.66 -2.04 5.49
C GLU A 381 -9.98 -1.52 6.90
N HIS A 382 -9.95 -0.19 7.10
CA HIS A 382 -10.26 0.45 8.37
C HIS A 382 -11.72 0.21 8.78
N ASN A 383 -12.67 0.40 7.87
CA ASN A 383 -14.09 0.11 8.11
C ASN A 383 -14.34 -1.38 8.42
N GLN A 384 -13.65 -2.30 7.74
CA GLN A 384 -13.71 -3.73 8.09
C GLN A 384 -13.14 -4.00 9.49
N CYS A 385 -12.09 -3.30 9.92
CA CYS A 385 -11.54 -3.45 11.26
C CYS A 385 -12.51 -2.91 12.33
N ILE A 386 -13.16 -1.77 12.09
CA ILE A 386 -14.23 -1.25 12.96
C ILE A 386 -15.38 -2.25 13.07
N GLN A 387 -15.88 -2.78 11.95
CA GLN A 387 -16.98 -3.74 11.96
C GLN A 387 -16.61 -5.02 12.74
N LYS A 388 -15.41 -5.57 12.51
CA LYS A 388 -14.90 -6.74 13.23
C LYS A 388 -14.78 -6.46 14.75
N ALA A 389 -14.32 -5.26 15.14
CA ALA A 389 -14.24 -4.86 16.54
C ALA A 389 -15.64 -4.78 17.20
N GLN A 390 -16.59 -4.09 16.56
CA GLN A 390 -17.97 -4.00 17.04
C GLN A 390 -18.66 -5.37 17.13
N ASP A 391 -18.37 -6.29 16.21
CA ASP A 391 -18.96 -7.64 16.24
C ASP A 391 -18.29 -8.55 17.28
N THR A 392 -17.03 -8.32 17.62
CA THR A 392 -16.43 -8.93 18.82
C THR A 392 -16.99 -8.32 20.12
N GLU A 393 -17.22 -7.02 20.17
CA GLU A 393 -17.81 -6.32 21.32
C GLU A 393 -19.24 -6.81 21.61
N LYS A 394 -20.10 -6.91 20.59
CA LYS A 394 -21.45 -7.50 20.73
C LYS A 394 -21.39 -8.93 21.27
N ARG A 395 -20.41 -9.73 20.82
CA ARG A 395 -20.23 -11.12 21.30
C ARG A 395 -19.77 -11.18 22.75
N THR A 396 -18.83 -10.32 23.17
CA THR A 396 -18.37 -10.28 24.57
C THR A 396 -19.43 -9.73 25.52
N VAL A 397 -20.25 -8.77 25.07
CA VAL A 397 -21.43 -8.30 25.83
C VAL A 397 -22.44 -9.44 26.01
N LEU A 398 -22.86 -10.13 24.94
CA LEU A 398 -23.79 -11.26 25.04
C LEU A 398 -23.23 -12.41 25.90
N GLN A 399 -21.92 -12.69 25.81
CA GLN A 399 -21.26 -13.69 26.65
C GLN A 399 -21.23 -13.26 28.13
N LYS A 400 -21.01 -11.97 28.41
CA LYS A 400 -21.07 -11.41 29.76
C LYS A 400 -22.48 -11.52 30.34
N GLU A 401 -23.51 -11.12 29.59
CA GLU A 401 -24.91 -11.21 30.01
C GLU A 401 -25.32 -12.67 30.31
N LEU A 402 -24.88 -13.62 29.49
CA LEU A 402 -25.10 -15.05 29.72
C LEU A 402 -24.41 -15.56 31.01
N LEU A 403 -23.19 -15.09 31.28
CA LEU A 403 -22.46 -15.42 32.51
C LEU A 403 -23.10 -14.78 33.74
N GLU A 404 -23.51 -13.51 33.68
CA GLU A 404 -24.20 -12.80 34.77
C GLU A 404 -25.56 -13.44 35.08
N SER A 405 -26.33 -13.82 34.06
CA SER A 405 -27.57 -14.60 34.19
C SER A 405 -27.32 -15.99 34.82
N THR A 406 -26.25 -16.68 34.41
CA THR A 406 -25.86 -17.97 34.98
C THR A 406 -25.45 -17.84 36.46
N ILE A 407 -24.70 -16.79 36.81
CA ILE A 407 -24.31 -16.49 38.19
C ILE A 407 -25.54 -16.13 39.05
N ALA A 408 -26.49 -15.35 38.51
CA ALA A 408 -27.73 -15.02 39.20
C ALA A 408 -28.57 -16.28 39.49
N ARG A 409 -28.73 -17.17 38.50
CA ARG A 409 -29.41 -18.47 38.67
C ARG A 409 -28.73 -19.34 39.74
N LEU A 410 -27.41 -19.53 39.64
CA LEU A 410 -26.65 -20.34 40.61
C LEU A 410 -26.69 -19.78 42.03
N ARG A 411 -26.75 -18.45 42.20
CA ARG A 411 -26.98 -17.81 43.50
C ARG A 411 -28.37 -18.12 44.04
N GLY A 412 -29.41 -18.00 43.23
CA GLY A 412 -30.78 -18.34 43.61
C GLY A 412 -30.96 -19.83 43.97
N GLU A 413 -30.32 -20.74 43.23
CA GLU A 413 -30.31 -22.18 43.52
C GLU A 413 -29.58 -22.49 44.84
N LEU A 414 -28.43 -21.86 45.10
CA LEU A 414 -27.71 -21.97 46.37
C LEU A 414 -28.51 -21.42 47.55
N GLU A 415 -29.17 -20.28 47.38
CA GLU A 415 -29.97 -19.63 48.43
C GLU A 415 -31.25 -20.43 48.74
N ALA A 416 -31.90 -20.99 47.72
CA ALA A 416 -33.00 -21.94 47.89
C ALA A 416 -32.55 -23.21 48.65
N SER A 417 -31.42 -23.82 48.27
CA SER A 417 -30.88 -25.00 48.95
C SER A 417 -30.45 -24.69 50.40
N MET A 418 -29.91 -23.50 50.67
CA MET A 418 -29.62 -23.03 52.03
C MET A 418 -30.88 -22.88 52.88
N GLN A 419 -31.98 -22.37 52.30
CA GLN A 419 -33.27 -22.21 52.98
C GLN A 419 -34.00 -23.56 53.18
N GLU A 420 -33.87 -24.49 52.23
CA GLU A 420 -34.33 -25.88 52.37
C GLU A 420 -33.56 -26.58 53.50
N LYS A 421 -32.22 -26.53 53.49
CA LYS A 421 -31.36 -27.05 54.56
C LYS A 421 -31.71 -26.49 55.93
N LYS A 422 -32.03 -25.18 56.01
CA LYS A 422 -32.49 -24.52 57.25
C LYS A 422 -33.86 -25.05 57.70
N SER A 423 -34.76 -25.35 56.78
CA SER A 423 -36.08 -25.91 57.06
C SER A 423 -35.97 -27.36 57.55
N LEU A 424 -35.17 -28.19 56.88
CA LEU A 424 -34.85 -29.57 57.28
C LEU A 424 -34.11 -29.64 58.63
N LEU A 425 -33.26 -28.66 58.95
CA LEU A 425 -32.64 -28.56 60.27
C LEU A 425 -33.70 -28.32 61.37
N GLY A 426 -34.64 -27.40 61.13
CA GLY A 426 -35.76 -27.15 62.04
C GLY A 426 -36.75 -28.33 62.15
N GLU A 427 -36.88 -29.16 61.11
CA GLU A 427 -37.61 -30.43 61.18
C GLU A 427 -36.88 -31.49 62.00
N LYS A 428 -35.55 -31.62 61.81
CA LYS A 428 -34.72 -32.48 62.65
C LYS A 428 -34.78 -32.06 64.12
N GLU A 429 -34.79 -30.77 64.41
CA GLU A 429 -34.93 -30.23 65.78
C GLU A 429 -36.29 -30.60 66.37
N ARG A 430 -37.41 -30.39 65.65
CA ARG A 430 -38.75 -30.82 66.07
C ARG A 430 -38.83 -32.34 66.32
N LEU A 431 -38.32 -33.15 65.39
CA LEU A 431 -38.30 -34.61 65.53
C LEU A 431 -37.42 -35.06 66.71
N GLN A 432 -36.32 -34.36 66.98
CA GLN A 432 -35.50 -34.63 68.16
C GLN A 432 -36.24 -34.27 69.46
N GLU A 433 -37.04 -33.20 69.48
CA GLU A 433 -37.90 -32.87 70.62
C GLU A 433 -39.01 -33.92 70.83
N GLU A 434 -39.62 -34.44 69.76
CA GLU A 434 -40.60 -35.53 69.84
C GLU A 434 -39.98 -36.86 70.30
N VAL A 435 -38.76 -37.20 69.84
CA VAL A 435 -37.99 -38.33 70.35
C VAL A 435 -37.65 -38.14 71.83
N ASN A 436 -37.15 -36.96 72.22
CA ASN A 436 -36.84 -36.63 73.62
C ASN A 436 -38.09 -36.58 74.52
N LYS A 437 -39.28 -36.44 73.94
CA LYS A 437 -40.57 -36.50 74.65
C LYS A 437 -41.03 -37.95 74.80
N THR A 438 -41.06 -38.71 73.71
CA THR A 438 -41.46 -40.13 73.72
C THR A 438 -40.51 -40.99 74.55
N GLU A 439 -39.20 -40.68 74.58
CA GLU A 439 -38.25 -41.32 75.49
C GLU A 439 -38.62 -41.09 76.97
N LYS A 440 -39.02 -39.87 77.35
CA LYS A 440 -39.50 -39.57 78.72
C LYS A 440 -40.80 -40.30 79.04
N GLU A 441 -41.71 -40.40 78.07
CA GLU A 441 -42.97 -41.15 78.21
C GLU A 441 -42.69 -42.64 78.40
N ILE A 442 -41.78 -43.23 77.62
CA ILE A 442 -41.31 -44.63 77.75
C ILE A 442 -40.60 -44.86 79.10
N VAL A 443 -39.73 -43.95 79.54
CA VAL A 443 -39.06 -44.06 80.86
C VAL A 443 -40.07 -43.97 82.01
N GLN A 444 -41.08 -43.11 81.88
CA GLN A 444 -42.16 -42.98 82.87
C GLN A 444 -43.06 -44.23 82.89
N GLU A 445 -43.40 -44.79 81.73
CA GLU A 445 -44.17 -46.03 81.62
C GLU A 445 -43.39 -47.24 82.14
N LYS A 446 -42.10 -47.35 81.81
CA LYS A 446 -41.18 -48.34 82.40
C LYS A 446 -41.14 -48.25 83.92
N CYS A 447 -41.03 -47.04 84.48
CA CYS A 447 -41.08 -46.81 85.93
C CYS A 447 -42.43 -47.23 86.55
N ASN A 448 -43.53 -47.12 85.81
CA ASN A 448 -44.86 -47.58 86.27
C ASN A 448 -44.98 -49.11 86.20
N LEU A 449 -44.49 -49.74 85.12
CA LEU A 449 -44.41 -51.19 84.98
C LEU A 449 -43.49 -51.83 86.03
N GLU A 450 -42.37 -51.18 86.38
CA GLU A 450 -41.49 -51.62 87.47
C GLU A 450 -42.17 -51.57 88.84
N LYS A 451 -43.02 -50.57 89.11
CA LYS A 451 -43.84 -50.50 90.34
C LYS A 451 -44.89 -51.60 90.38
N GLU A 452 -45.62 -51.81 89.29
CA GLU A 452 -46.62 -52.90 89.21
C GLU A 452 -45.96 -54.27 89.28
N LEU A 453 -44.77 -54.48 88.70
CA LEU A 453 -44.01 -55.72 88.85
C LEU A 453 -43.53 -55.93 90.30
N ALA A 454 -43.08 -54.87 90.99
CA ALA A 454 -42.73 -54.93 92.40
C ALA A 454 -43.94 -55.26 93.29
N LYS A 455 -45.11 -54.65 93.01
CA LYS A 455 -46.39 -54.93 93.68
C LYS A 455 -46.86 -56.36 93.46
N ASN A 456 -46.95 -56.82 92.21
CA ASN A 456 -47.26 -58.22 91.88
C ASN A 456 -46.30 -59.21 92.57
N LYS A 457 -45.03 -58.84 92.78
CA LYS A 457 -44.06 -59.65 93.53
C LYS A 457 -44.34 -59.69 95.04
N VAL A 458 -44.87 -58.62 95.63
CA VAL A 458 -45.39 -58.63 97.02
C VAL A 458 -46.65 -59.50 97.09
N ASP A 459 -47.60 -59.31 96.16
CA ASP A 459 -48.86 -60.05 96.11
C ASP A 459 -48.60 -61.57 95.93
N ILE A 460 -47.63 -61.96 95.09
CA ILE A 460 -47.17 -63.36 94.95
C ILE A 460 -46.53 -63.88 96.23
N ASN A 461 -45.74 -63.09 96.95
CA ASN A 461 -45.16 -63.50 98.24
C ASN A 461 -46.25 -63.70 99.30
N GLU A 462 -47.25 -62.82 99.35
CA GLU A 462 -48.40 -62.95 100.26
C GLU A 462 -49.27 -64.16 99.90
N LEU A 463 -49.55 -64.39 98.61
CA LEU A 463 -50.24 -65.60 98.14
C LEU A 463 -49.45 -66.87 98.46
N THR A 464 -48.12 -66.84 98.36
CA THR A 464 -47.24 -67.97 98.74
C THR A 464 -47.27 -68.23 100.24
N HIS A 465 -47.26 -67.18 101.07
CA HIS A 465 -47.38 -67.30 102.52
C HIS A 465 -48.77 -67.81 102.94
N ASN A 466 -49.83 -67.36 102.27
CA ASN A 466 -51.19 -67.88 102.44
C ASN A 466 -51.30 -69.36 102.01
N LEU A 467 -50.64 -69.76 100.90
CA LEU A 467 -50.56 -71.16 100.47
C LEU A 467 -49.88 -72.03 101.55
N GLN A 468 -48.69 -71.64 102.02
CA GLN A 468 -47.98 -72.34 103.10
C GLN A 468 -48.81 -72.41 104.39
N THR A 469 -49.58 -71.36 104.70
CA THR A 469 -50.49 -71.32 105.84
C THR A 469 -51.68 -72.28 105.66
N LEU A 470 -52.18 -72.44 104.43
CA LEU A 470 -53.22 -73.43 104.11
C LEU A 470 -52.68 -74.86 104.08
N GLU A 471 -51.45 -75.08 103.61
CA GLU A 471 -50.75 -76.38 103.68
C GLU A 471 -50.52 -76.79 105.14
N ALA A 472 -50.06 -75.88 106.00
CA ALA A 472 -49.92 -76.12 107.44
C ALA A 472 -51.28 -76.43 108.11
N LYS A 473 -52.36 -75.73 107.73
CA LYS A 473 -53.72 -76.01 108.22
C LYS A 473 -54.24 -77.36 107.71
N ASN A 474 -54.00 -77.72 106.45
CA ASN A 474 -54.37 -79.02 105.89
C ASN A 474 -53.60 -80.16 106.55
N LYS A 475 -52.30 -79.97 106.83
CA LYS A 475 -51.50 -80.92 107.61
C LYS A 475 -52.06 -81.09 109.03
N HIS A 476 -52.35 -79.99 109.73
CA HIS A 476 -52.98 -80.06 111.06
C HIS A 476 -54.38 -80.70 111.03
N LEU A 477 -55.16 -80.50 109.96
CA LEU A 477 -56.45 -81.16 109.76
C LEU A 477 -56.31 -82.67 109.48
N ALA A 478 -55.32 -83.08 108.68
CA ALA A 478 -55.01 -84.50 108.47
C ALA A 478 -54.53 -85.17 109.77
N GLU A 479 -53.67 -84.50 110.55
CA GLU A 479 -53.23 -84.94 111.87
C GLU A 479 -54.40 -84.96 112.89
N LYS A 480 -55.41 -84.09 112.73
CA LYS A 480 -56.67 -84.15 113.50
C LYS A 480 -57.57 -85.33 113.09
N MET A 481 -57.69 -85.64 111.80
CA MET A 481 -58.45 -86.82 111.37
C MET A 481 -57.76 -88.11 111.85
N ALA A 482 -56.44 -88.22 111.69
CA ALA A 482 -55.66 -89.36 112.16
C ALA A 482 -55.68 -89.54 113.69
N SER A 483 -55.86 -88.48 114.47
CA SER A 483 -56.03 -88.58 115.94
C SER A 483 -57.48 -88.83 116.36
N LEU A 484 -58.49 -88.38 115.60
CA LEU A 484 -59.88 -88.74 115.81
C LEU A 484 -60.17 -90.21 115.49
N GLU A 485 -59.57 -90.77 114.44
CA GLU A 485 -59.70 -92.19 114.08
C GLU A 485 -58.97 -93.13 115.07
N LEU A 486 -57.97 -92.64 115.79
CA LEU A 486 -57.20 -93.43 116.76
C LEU A 486 -57.76 -93.39 118.20
N GLN A 487 -58.77 -92.54 118.49
CA GLN A 487 -59.31 -92.34 119.84
C GLN A 487 -60.81 -92.68 119.98
N GLN A 488 -61.29 -93.72 119.28
CA GLN A 488 -62.65 -94.23 119.52
C GLN A 488 -62.76 -95.76 119.50
N VAL A 489 -62.16 -96.40 120.51
CA VAL A 489 -62.36 -97.81 120.85
C VAL A 489 -62.86 -97.96 122.29
N THR A 490 -63.70 -98.95 122.52
CA THR A 490 -64.28 -99.41 123.80
C THR A 490 -65.38 -98.56 124.50
N SER A 491 -66.58 -99.15 124.47
CA SER A 491 -67.62 -99.17 125.52
C SER A 491 -68.71 -98.09 125.59
N ASP A 492 -69.87 -98.57 126.03
CA ASP A 492 -71.02 -97.89 126.64
C ASP A 492 -71.78 -96.81 125.86
N TYR A 493 -72.66 -97.26 124.94
CA TYR A 493 -74.08 -97.38 125.32
C TYR A 493 -74.87 -98.42 124.50
N ASN A 494 -75.94 -98.97 125.09
CA ASN A 494 -76.64 -100.15 124.57
C ASN A 494 -77.79 -99.85 123.59
N GLY A 495 -77.81 -100.61 122.50
CA GLY A 495 -78.95 -101.47 122.14
C GLY A 495 -80.33 -100.86 121.86
N LEU A 496 -80.59 -100.45 120.60
CA LEU A 496 -81.95 -100.40 120.07
C LEU A 496 -82.11 -100.70 118.55
N ALA A 497 -81.07 -101.25 117.90
CA ALA A 497 -81.13 -101.73 116.51
C ALA A 497 -80.87 -103.25 116.34
N GLN A 498 -80.28 -103.90 117.34
CA GLN A 498 -80.01 -105.35 117.36
C GLN A 498 -81.28 -106.18 117.70
N GLN A 499 -82.42 -105.80 117.13
CA GLN A 499 -83.68 -106.54 117.24
C GLN A 499 -84.54 -106.49 115.96
N GLN A 500 -83.92 -106.27 114.80
CA GLN A 500 -84.63 -106.29 113.51
C GLN A 500 -84.01 -107.19 112.42
N VAL A 501 -82.71 -107.51 112.48
CA VAL A 501 -82.09 -108.46 111.52
C VAL A 501 -82.47 -109.92 111.85
N GLU A 502 -82.43 -110.31 113.12
CA GLU A 502 -82.89 -111.62 113.59
C GLU A 502 -84.42 -111.77 113.57
N LYS A 503 -85.15 -110.66 113.42
CA LYS A 503 -86.63 -110.58 113.37
C LYS A 503 -87.20 -110.76 111.96
N VAL A 504 -86.34 -110.78 110.93
CA VAL A 504 -86.70 -110.96 109.51
C VAL A 504 -86.35 -112.37 109.03
N LEU A 505 -85.17 -112.91 109.38
CA LEU A 505 -84.78 -114.28 109.00
C LEU A 505 -85.60 -115.38 109.70
N GLY A 506 -86.20 -115.09 110.86
CA GLY A 506 -87.11 -116.00 111.56
C GLY A 506 -88.59 -115.88 111.19
N LYS A 507 -88.95 -115.16 110.12
CA LYS A 507 -90.37 -114.86 109.76
C LYS A 507 -90.77 -115.05 108.30
N ILE A 508 -89.86 -115.52 107.43
CA ILE A 508 -90.19 -115.91 106.04
C ILE A 508 -90.33 -117.44 105.93
N THR A 509 -90.87 -118.08 106.97
CA THR A 509 -91.44 -119.43 106.90
C THR A 509 -92.72 -119.52 107.73
N GLU A 510 -93.85 -119.32 107.03
CA GLU A 510 -95.16 -119.93 107.35
C GLU A 510 -95.87 -119.57 108.67
N SER A 511 -95.85 -118.27 109.00
CA SER A 511 -97.00 -117.61 109.63
C SER A 511 -97.52 -116.47 108.74
N LYS A 512 -98.76 -116.50 108.20
CA LYS A 512 -99.75 -117.58 108.27
C LYS A 512 -100.82 -117.49 107.17
N ASN A 513 -100.79 -118.46 106.28
CA ASN A 513 -101.93 -119.26 105.82
C ASN A 513 -103.35 -118.78 106.18
N LYS A 514 -104.08 -118.29 105.17
CA LYS A 514 -105.35 -118.86 104.64
C LYS A 514 -105.73 -118.06 103.39
N LEU A 515 -106.08 -118.66 102.25
CA LEU A 515 -106.60 -120.00 101.96
C LEU A 515 -105.45 -120.99 101.58
N ALA A 516 -105.47 -122.32 101.83
CA ALA A 516 -106.54 -123.35 101.83
C ALA A 516 -106.99 -123.72 100.39
N TYR A 517 -107.35 -124.96 100.02
CA TYR A 517 -107.84 -126.14 100.77
C TYR A 517 -107.73 -127.42 99.88
N GLU A 518 -106.82 -128.39 100.10
CA GLU A 518 -107.03 -129.81 100.55
C GLU A 518 -105.72 -130.60 100.17
N LYS A 519 -105.04 -131.38 101.05
CA LYS A 519 -105.23 -132.82 101.39
C LYS A 519 -105.11 -133.79 100.17
N GLY A 520 -104.25 -134.81 100.11
CA GLY A 520 -103.15 -135.29 101.00
C GLY A 520 -103.36 -136.71 101.58
N LYS A 521 -102.38 -137.65 101.42
CA LYS A 521 -102.13 -138.86 102.26
C LYS A 521 -100.96 -139.78 101.75
N LEU A 522 -99.97 -140.07 102.62
CA LEU A 522 -99.31 -141.38 102.97
C LEU A 522 -98.70 -142.30 101.86
N GLN A 523 -97.44 -142.81 101.86
CA GLN A 523 -96.59 -143.57 102.83
C GLN A 523 -96.84 -145.12 102.76
N VAL A 524 -95.93 -146.13 102.68
CA VAL A 524 -94.48 -146.44 102.41
C VAL A 524 -94.25 -147.96 102.80
N LYS A 525 -93.11 -148.65 102.46
CA LYS A 525 -92.62 -150.05 102.84
C LYS A 525 -93.15 -151.26 101.99
N SER A 526 -92.48 -152.43 101.81
CA SER A 526 -91.11 -152.97 102.14
C SER A 526 -90.70 -154.31 101.41
N ILE A 527 -89.47 -154.41 100.86
CA ILE A 527 -88.43 -155.51 100.72
C ILE A 527 -88.74 -157.02 100.35
N LEU A 528 -87.98 -157.56 99.35
CA LEU A 528 -87.53 -158.93 98.85
C LEU A 528 -87.95 -160.29 99.55
N GLU A 529 -88.01 -161.51 98.93
CA GLU A 529 -86.99 -162.32 98.17
C GLU A 529 -87.51 -163.70 97.55
N LYS A 530 -86.76 -164.36 96.60
CA LYS A 530 -86.60 -165.83 96.23
C LYS A 530 -87.38 -166.60 95.10
N ASN A 531 -87.09 -167.91 94.87
CA ASN A 531 -86.74 -168.55 93.56
C ASN A 531 -87.10 -170.07 93.30
N GLU A 532 -86.92 -170.56 92.03
CA GLU A 532 -86.42 -171.90 91.54
C GLU A 532 -87.30 -173.18 91.21
N GLU A 533 -86.67 -174.13 90.45
CA GLU A 533 -87.00 -175.56 90.08
C GLU A 533 -88.11 -175.91 89.04
N GLU A 534 -88.06 -176.97 88.18
CA GLU A 534 -86.98 -177.81 87.59
C GLU A 534 -87.48 -178.62 86.32
N LEU A 535 -86.83 -179.72 85.90
CA LEU A 535 -86.91 -180.38 84.57
C LEU A 535 -87.28 -181.90 84.60
N SER A 536 -87.80 -182.49 83.50
CA SER A 536 -87.86 -183.99 83.35
C SER A 536 -88.17 -184.66 81.98
N GLN A 537 -88.61 -183.99 80.89
CA GLN A 537 -89.22 -184.71 79.73
C GLN A 537 -88.33 -185.04 78.50
N ALA A 538 -87.03 -184.70 78.50
CA ALA A 538 -86.27 -184.51 77.24
C ALA A 538 -85.76 -185.77 76.46
N VAL A 539 -85.88 -187.00 76.98
CA VAL A 539 -84.96 -188.10 76.56
C VAL A 539 -85.40 -188.91 75.31
N LYS A 540 -86.68 -188.94 74.91
CA LYS A 540 -87.18 -189.92 73.92
C LYS A 540 -86.95 -189.58 72.43
N CYS A 541 -86.55 -188.37 72.07
CA CYS A 541 -86.60 -187.88 70.67
C CYS A 541 -85.41 -188.27 69.76
N ARG A 542 -84.38 -188.94 70.29
CA ARG A 542 -83.04 -188.95 69.68
C ARG A 542 -82.92 -189.73 68.36
N ASP A 543 -83.48 -190.93 68.27
CA ASP A 543 -83.00 -191.90 67.28
C ASP A 543 -83.59 -191.73 65.86
N VAL A 544 -84.56 -190.82 65.68
CA VAL A 544 -85.10 -190.42 64.36
C VAL A 544 -84.20 -189.39 63.67
N ALA A 545 -83.63 -188.44 64.42
CA ALA A 545 -82.88 -187.29 63.89
C ALA A 545 -81.63 -187.67 63.07
N LEU A 546 -81.06 -188.85 63.33
CA LEU A 546 -79.81 -189.30 62.71
C LEU A 546 -79.92 -189.53 61.19
N LYS A 547 -81.12 -189.76 60.64
CA LYS A 547 -81.32 -189.93 59.19
C LYS A 547 -81.47 -188.62 58.42
N GLU A 548 -81.99 -187.55 59.03
CA GLU A 548 -82.09 -186.24 58.37
C GLU A 548 -80.73 -185.53 58.31
N SER A 549 -79.89 -185.71 59.33
CA SER A 549 -78.57 -185.08 59.43
C SER A 549 -77.65 -185.36 58.24
N GLN A 550 -77.76 -186.52 57.58
CA GLN A 550 -76.93 -186.84 56.40
C GLN A 550 -77.37 -186.10 55.14
N LYS A 551 -78.64 -185.68 55.04
CA LYS A 551 -79.13 -184.93 53.87
C LYS A 551 -78.76 -183.44 53.97
N LEU A 552 -78.94 -182.84 55.15
CA LEU A 552 -78.64 -181.43 55.41
C LEU A 552 -77.16 -181.04 55.15
N LYS A 553 -76.22 -181.99 55.22
CA LYS A 553 -74.80 -181.69 54.98
C LYS A 553 -74.53 -181.25 53.53
N GLY A 554 -75.19 -181.85 52.55
CA GLY A 554 -74.97 -181.53 51.13
C GLY A 554 -75.44 -180.13 50.74
N ASP A 555 -76.54 -179.67 51.35
CA ASP A 555 -77.10 -178.33 51.08
C ASP A 555 -76.28 -177.20 51.73
N LEU A 556 -75.54 -177.49 52.82
CA LEU A 556 -74.67 -176.53 53.52
C LEU A 556 -73.44 -176.15 52.70
N GLU A 557 -72.74 -177.14 52.12
CA GLU A 557 -71.49 -176.92 51.36
C GLU A 557 -71.72 -176.01 50.13
N ALA A 558 -72.91 -176.07 49.52
CA ALA A 558 -73.30 -175.21 48.40
C ALA A 558 -73.69 -173.76 48.79
N LEU A 559 -73.92 -173.50 50.08
CA LEU A 559 -74.30 -172.17 50.59
C LEU A 559 -73.06 -171.39 51.03
N GLU A 560 -72.12 -172.04 51.71
CA GLU A 560 -70.83 -171.46 52.12
C GLU A 560 -70.05 -170.88 50.92
N ASP A 561 -70.03 -171.60 49.80
CA ASP A 561 -69.34 -171.21 48.57
C ASP A 561 -69.97 -169.98 47.85
N ARG A 562 -71.20 -169.58 48.24
CA ARG A 562 -71.84 -168.32 47.79
C ARG A 562 -71.50 -167.14 48.69
N GLU A 563 -71.50 -167.31 50.00
CA GLU A 563 -71.18 -166.21 50.93
C GLU A 563 -69.70 -165.83 50.84
N ASN A 564 -68.79 -166.80 50.69
CA ASN A 564 -67.36 -166.53 50.45
C ASN A 564 -67.14 -165.60 49.24
N LYS A 565 -67.92 -165.76 48.16
CA LYS A 565 -67.85 -164.88 46.96
C LYS A 565 -68.40 -163.47 47.21
N LYS A 566 -69.35 -163.28 48.15
CA LYS A 566 -69.82 -161.95 48.57
C LYS A 566 -68.81 -161.26 49.48
N VAL A 567 -68.27 -161.98 50.48
CA VAL A 567 -67.28 -161.45 51.43
C VAL A 567 -66.05 -160.90 50.69
N GLY A 568 -65.54 -161.64 49.69
CA GLY A 568 -64.43 -161.18 48.85
C GLY A 568 -64.71 -159.93 48.00
N ASN A 569 -65.98 -159.60 47.72
CA ASN A 569 -66.36 -158.36 47.05
C ASN A 569 -66.47 -157.18 48.04
N PHE A 570 -67.09 -157.38 49.20
CA PHE A 570 -67.17 -156.34 50.24
C PHE A 570 -65.78 -155.96 50.79
N GLN A 571 -64.87 -156.93 50.93
CA GLN A 571 -63.49 -156.66 51.33
C GLN A 571 -62.74 -155.77 50.31
N ARG A 572 -63.04 -155.91 49.01
CA ARG A 572 -62.42 -155.09 47.95
C ARG A 572 -62.94 -153.65 47.99
N GLN A 573 -64.26 -153.47 48.06
CA GLN A 573 -64.89 -152.14 48.19
C GLN A 573 -64.44 -151.40 49.47
N LEU A 574 -64.23 -152.12 50.57
CA LEU A 574 -63.70 -151.54 51.81
C LEU A 574 -62.21 -151.14 51.71
N ALA A 575 -61.43 -151.77 50.84
CA ALA A 575 -60.05 -151.37 50.56
C ALA A 575 -60.01 -150.09 49.70
N GLU A 576 -60.79 -150.05 48.62
CA GLU A 576 -60.95 -148.90 47.73
C GLU A 576 -61.39 -147.65 48.52
N ALA A 577 -62.44 -147.77 49.35
CA ALA A 577 -62.93 -146.68 50.20
C ALA A 577 -61.92 -146.20 51.27
N LYS A 578 -60.97 -147.05 51.69
CA LYS A 578 -59.88 -146.62 52.59
C LYS A 578 -58.78 -145.87 51.85
N GLU A 579 -58.44 -146.29 50.63
CA GLU A 579 -57.46 -145.60 49.80
C GLU A 579 -57.92 -144.16 49.49
N ASP A 580 -59.20 -143.97 49.17
CA ASP A 580 -59.75 -142.64 48.89
C ASP A 580 -59.83 -141.74 50.13
N ASN A 581 -60.09 -142.29 51.32
CA ASN A 581 -59.98 -141.53 52.57
C ASN A 581 -58.53 -141.07 52.85
N CYS A 582 -57.53 -141.88 52.52
CA CYS A 582 -56.12 -141.47 52.59
C CYS A 582 -55.83 -140.33 51.59
N LYS A 583 -56.33 -140.40 50.34
CA LYS A 583 -56.18 -139.33 49.34
C LYS A 583 -56.82 -138.02 49.82
N VAL A 584 -58.04 -138.07 50.38
CA VAL A 584 -58.73 -136.89 50.95
C VAL A 584 -57.95 -136.29 52.13
N THR A 585 -57.39 -137.14 53.00
CA THR A 585 -56.55 -136.69 54.13
C THR A 585 -55.31 -135.95 53.63
N ILE A 586 -54.58 -136.53 52.69
CA ILE A 586 -53.40 -135.91 52.06
C ILE A 586 -53.77 -134.60 51.34
N MET A 587 -54.94 -134.53 50.69
CA MET A 587 -55.42 -133.28 50.08
C MET A 587 -55.71 -132.20 51.12
N LEU A 588 -56.35 -132.54 52.24
CA LEU A 588 -56.63 -131.60 53.33
C LEU A 588 -55.35 -131.09 54.00
N GLU A 589 -54.37 -131.98 54.27
CA GLU A 589 -53.06 -131.59 54.79
C GLU A 589 -52.32 -130.64 53.83
N ASN A 590 -52.35 -130.91 52.53
CA ASN A 590 -51.76 -130.02 51.51
C ASN A 590 -52.49 -128.66 51.43
N VAL A 591 -53.82 -128.63 51.55
CA VAL A 591 -54.60 -127.38 51.58
C VAL A 591 -54.29 -126.57 52.84
N LEU A 592 -54.20 -127.20 54.01
CA LEU A 592 -53.84 -126.53 55.27
C LEU A 592 -52.39 -126.03 55.26
N ALA A 593 -51.45 -126.83 54.75
CA ALA A 593 -50.06 -126.41 54.58
C ALA A 593 -49.92 -125.27 53.55
N SER A 594 -50.75 -125.26 52.50
CA SER A 594 -50.83 -124.15 51.53
C SER A 594 -51.42 -122.88 52.18
N HIS A 595 -52.50 -123.01 52.94
CA HIS A 595 -53.13 -121.89 53.67
C HIS A 595 -52.18 -121.28 54.70
N SER A 596 -51.48 -122.10 55.49
CA SER A 596 -50.47 -121.63 56.46
C SER A 596 -49.28 -120.92 55.77
N LYS A 597 -48.80 -121.43 54.62
CA LYS A 597 -47.78 -120.74 53.80
C LYS A 597 -48.29 -119.42 53.24
N MET A 598 -49.55 -119.36 52.80
CA MET A 598 -50.19 -118.16 52.28
C MET A 598 -50.41 -117.11 53.38
N GLN A 599 -50.85 -117.52 54.57
CA GLN A 599 -50.96 -116.63 55.73
C GLN A 599 -49.59 -116.09 56.15
N GLY A 600 -48.57 -116.94 56.29
CA GLY A 600 -47.21 -116.51 56.59
C GLY A 600 -46.53 -115.68 55.48
N ALA A 601 -47.08 -115.67 54.26
CA ALA A 601 -46.71 -114.74 53.19
C ALA A 601 -47.46 -113.41 53.31
N LEU A 602 -48.77 -113.46 53.61
CA LEU A 602 -49.61 -112.27 53.85
C LEU A 602 -49.10 -111.45 55.03
N GLU A 603 -48.77 -112.10 56.15
CA GLU A 603 -48.19 -111.47 57.35
C GLU A 603 -46.86 -110.77 57.02
N LYS A 604 -45.99 -111.38 56.20
CA LYS A 604 -44.75 -110.76 55.74
C LYS A 604 -44.99 -109.54 54.85
N VAL A 605 -45.97 -109.61 53.94
CA VAL A 605 -46.37 -108.46 53.12
C VAL A 605 -46.94 -107.34 54.00
N GLN A 606 -47.74 -107.67 55.01
CA GLN A 606 -48.32 -106.69 55.92
C GLN A 606 -47.26 -106.03 56.83
N ILE A 607 -46.25 -106.77 57.29
CA ILE A 607 -45.09 -106.22 58.01
C ILE A 607 -44.24 -105.32 57.11
N GLU A 608 -43.94 -105.73 55.87
CA GLU A 608 -43.16 -104.91 54.93
C GLU A 608 -43.95 -103.64 54.54
N LEU A 609 -45.27 -103.72 54.33
CA LEU A 609 -46.12 -102.54 54.09
C LEU A 609 -46.06 -101.57 55.29
N GLY A 610 -46.22 -102.05 56.52
CA GLY A 610 -46.08 -101.20 57.72
C GLY A 610 -44.68 -100.59 57.86
N ARG A 611 -43.63 -101.30 57.42
CA ARG A 611 -42.27 -100.76 57.33
C ARG A 611 -42.15 -99.68 56.26
N ARG A 612 -42.80 -99.83 55.10
CA ARG A 612 -42.86 -98.81 54.04
C ARG A 612 -43.67 -97.59 54.44
N ASP A 613 -44.80 -97.75 55.12
CA ASP A 613 -45.56 -96.62 55.65
C ASP A 613 -44.74 -95.82 56.68
N SER A 614 -43.94 -96.52 57.50
CA SER A 614 -43.00 -95.89 58.44
C SER A 614 -41.86 -95.16 57.72
N GLU A 615 -41.28 -95.76 56.68
CA GLU A 615 -40.26 -95.15 55.80
C GLU A 615 -40.81 -93.89 55.09
N ILE A 616 -42.02 -93.98 54.53
CA ILE A 616 -42.74 -92.88 53.88
C ILE A 616 -43.09 -91.77 54.89
N ALA A 617 -43.46 -92.10 56.13
CA ALA A 617 -43.68 -91.12 57.19
C ALA A 617 -42.38 -90.39 57.58
N GLY A 618 -41.26 -91.13 57.66
CA GLY A 618 -39.93 -90.56 57.85
C GLY A 618 -39.55 -89.58 56.73
N LEU A 619 -39.64 -90.02 55.48
CA LEU A 619 -39.34 -89.19 54.29
C LEU A 619 -40.27 -87.97 54.16
N LYS A 620 -41.55 -88.08 54.56
CA LYS A 620 -42.47 -86.93 54.63
C LYS A 620 -42.03 -85.91 55.69
N LYS A 621 -41.60 -86.37 56.87
CA LYS A 621 -41.08 -85.52 57.95
C LYS A 621 -39.76 -84.85 57.54
N GLU A 622 -38.85 -85.59 56.92
CA GLU A 622 -37.59 -85.05 56.40
C GLU A 622 -37.83 -84.01 55.30
N ARG A 623 -38.74 -84.30 54.35
CA ARG A 623 -39.15 -83.34 53.32
C ARG A 623 -39.72 -82.05 53.92
N ALA A 624 -40.51 -82.13 54.98
CA ALA A 624 -41.04 -80.94 55.66
C ALA A 624 -39.93 -80.10 56.32
N LEU A 625 -38.97 -80.74 56.99
CA LEU A 625 -37.80 -80.08 57.58
C LEU A 625 -36.90 -79.44 56.51
N ASN A 626 -36.67 -80.13 55.39
CA ASN A 626 -35.91 -79.61 54.27
C ASN A 626 -36.66 -78.45 53.57
N GLN A 627 -37.98 -78.50 53.45
CA GLN A 627 -38.79 -77.38 52.93
C GLN A 627 -38.67 -76.13 53.84
N GLN A 628 -38.74 -76.31 55.16
CA GLN A 628 -38.55 -75.22 56.12
C GLN A 628 -37.11 -74.65 56.07
N ARG A 629 -36.10 -75.50 55.86
CA ARG A 629 -34.72 -75.08 55.68
C ARG A 629 -34.50 -74.31 54.38
N VAL A 630 -35.15 -74.69 53.29
CA VAL A 630 -35.17 -73.94 52.02
C VAL A 630 -35.79 -72.57 52.23
N GLN A 631 -36.99 -72.49 52.85
CA GLN A 631 -37.65 -71.21 53.16
C GLN A 631 -36.78 -70.26 54.01
N LYS A 632 -35.99 -70.79 54.95
CA LYS A 632 -35.05 -70.00 55.74
C LYS A 632 -33.88 -69.47 54.90
N LEU A 633 -33.36 -70.28 53.97
CA LEU A 633 -32.29 -69.87 53.06
C LEU A 633 -32.79 -68.88 51.99
N GLU A 634 -34.02 -69.03 51.51
CA GLU A 634 -34.70 -68.07 50.62
C GLU A 634 -34.79 -66.69 51.31
N ALA A 635 -35.32 -66.64 52.55
CA ALA A 635 -35.39 -65.39 53.32
C ALA A 635 -34.01 -64.78 53.67
N GLU A 636 -32.97 -65.60 53.84
CA GLU A 636 -31.59 -65.13 54.00
C GLU A 636 -31.04 -64.53 52.70
N VAL A 637 -31.32 -65.15 51.54
CA VAL A 637 -30.96 -64.61 50.22
C VAL A 637 -31.68 -63.28 49.94
N ASP A 638 -32.99 -63.20 50.22
CA ASP A 638 -33.77 -61.96 50.09
C ASP A 638 -33.19 -60.85 50.96
N GLN A 639 -32.80 -61.14 52.21
CA GLN A 639 -32.12 -60.18 53.08
C GLN A 639 -30.78 -59.71 52.52
N TRP A 640 -29.99 -60.59 51.92
CA TRP A 640 -28.71 -60.21 51.29
C TRP A 640 -28.92 -59.40 50.00
N GLN A 641 -29.93 -59.71 49.20
CA GLN A 641 -30.30 -58.92 48.01
C GLN A 641 -30.80 -57.52 48.40
N ALA A 642 -31.65 -57.41 49.43
CA ALA A 642 -32.08 -56.12 49.95
C ALA A 642 -30.90 -55.28 50.49
N ARG A 643 -29.93 -55.90 51.17
CA ARG A 643 -28.69 -55.23 51.60
C ARG A 643 -27.83 -54.79 50.42
N MET A 644 -27.71 -55.63 49.39
CA MET A 644 -26.96 -55.32 48.17
C MET A 644 -27.55 -54.09 47.46
N LEU A 645 -28.87 -54.04 47.29
CA LEU A 645 -29.57 -52.88 46.73
C LEU A 645 -29.37 -51.59 47.54
N VAL A 646 -29.30 -51.67 48.88
CA VAL A 646 -29.00 -50.51 49.73
C VAL A 646 -27.55 -50.06 49.56
N VAL A 647 -26.58 -50.99 49.49
CA VAL A 647 -25.17 -50.68 49.24
C VAL A 647 -24.96 -50.11 47.84
N ASP A 648 -25.62 -50.66 46.82
CA ASP A 648 -25.60 -50.12 45.45
C ASP A 648 -26.25 -48.73 45.39
N ALA A 649 -27.35 -48.49 46.10
CA ALA A 649 -27.96 -47.16 46.18
C ALA A 649 -27.06 -46.14 46.88
N GLN A 650 -26.38 -46.53 47.96
CA GLN A 650 -25.38 -45.69 48.64
C GLN A 650 -24.18 -45.41 47.74
N HIS A 651 -23.61 -46.44 47.10
CA HIS A 651 -22.47 -46.29 46.20
C HIS A 651 -22.80 -45.42 44.98
N ASN A 652 -23.98 -45.60 44.38
CA ASN A 652 -24.44 -44.71 43.31
C ASN A 652 -24.66 -43.27 43.83
N GLY A 653 -25.21 -43.09 45.03
CA GLY A 653 -25.39 -41.77 45.65
C GLY A 653 -24.08 -41.03 45.96
N GLU A 654 -22.98 -41.76 46.21
CA GLU A 654 -21.64 -41.20 46.36
C GLU A 654 -20.92 -40.99 45.02
N MET A 655 -21.06 -41.94 44.09
CA MET A 655 -20.38 -41.91 42.78
C MET A 655 -21.02 -40.94 41.79
N GLU A 656 -22.34 -40.74 41.81
CA GLU A 656 -23.04 -39.84 40.89
C GLU A 656 -22.59 -38.35 41.05
N PRO A 657 -22.50 -37.76 42.25
CA PRO A 657 -21.98 -36.39 42.39
C PRO A 657 -20.49 -36.29 42.05
N LEU A 658 -19.68 -37.32 42.32
CA LEU A 658 -18.28 -37.37 41.91
C LEU A 658 -18.13 -37.45 40.38
N GLN A 659 -18.97 -38.24 39.71
CA GLN A 659 -19.01 -38.35 38.26
C GLN A 659 -19.47 -37.03 37.61
N LYS A 660 -20.52 -36.39 38.15
CA LYS A 660 -20.98 -35.06 37.72
C LYS A 660 -19.89 -34.00 37.90
N ALA A 661 -19.18 -33.99 39.04
CA ALA A 661 -18.07 -33.07 39.28
C ALA A 661 -16.89 -33.32 38.32
N LEU A 662 -16.57 -34.59 38.02
CA LEU A 662 -15.55 -34.97 37.06
C LEU A 662 -15.92 -34.55 35.63
N ASP A 663 -17.18 -34.70 35.22
CA ASP A 663 -17.63 -34.32 33.88
C ASP A 663 -17.76 -32.80 33.70
N VAL A 664 -18.15 -32.06 34.74
CA VAL A 664 -18.03 -30.59 34.78
C VAL A 664 -16.56 -30.18 34.64
N ALA A 665 -15.65 -30.77 35.44
CA ALA A 665 -14.21 -30.47 35.35
C ALA A 665 -13.60 -30.85 33.99
N ARG A 666 -14.09 -31.89 33.31
CA ARG A 666 -13.70 -32.25 31.94
C ARG A 666 -14.16 -31.22 30.93
N GLU A 667 -15.42 -30.79 31.01
CA GLU A 667 -15.99 -29.80 30.09
C GLU A 667 -15.38 -28.41 30.33
N ASP A 668 -15.04 -28.03 31.57
CA ASP A 668 -14.33 -26.78 31.86
C ASP A 668 -12.86 -26.82 31.42
N ASN A 669 -12.16 -27.96 31.55
CA ASN A 669 -10.84 -28.14 30.92
C ASN A 669 -10.92 -28.07 29.38
N ARG A 670 -12.00 -28.59 28.78
CA ARG A 670 -12.25 -28.51 27.33
C ARG A 670 -12.52 -27.07 26.88
N LYS A 671 -13.31 -26.29 27.63
CA LYS A 671 -13.49 -24.84 27.40
C LYS A 671 -12.18 -24.08 27.56
N LEU A 672 -11.38 -24.40 28.57
CA LEU A 672 -10.07 -23.79 28.80
C LEU A 672 -9.13 -24.07 27.62
N ALA A 673 -9.06 -25.32 27.15
CA ALA A 673 -8.28 -25.70 25.98
C ALA A 673 -8.75 -24.96 24.70
N MET A 674 -10.06 -24.90 24.45
CA MET A 674 -10.62 -24.13 23.33
C MET A 674 -10.32 -22.63 23.43
N SER A 675 -10.39 -22.04 24.63
CA SER A 675 -10.08 -20.63 24.87
C SER A 675 -8.59 -20.34 24.72
N LEU A 676 -7.72 -21.27 25.10
CA LEU A 676 -6.27 -21.16 24.95
C LEU A 676 -5.85 -21.35 23.49
N GLU A 677 -6.48 -22.26 22.75
CA GLU A 677 -6.29 -22.39 21.31
C GLU A 677 -6.80 -21.17 20.55
N GLN A 678 -7.96 -20.60 20.90
CA GLN A 678 -8.40 -19.31 20.36
C GLN A 678 -7.42 -18.18 20.68
N ALA A 679 -6.90 -18.10 21.91
CA ALA A 679 -5.88 -17.13 22.27
C ALA A 679 -4.61 -17.30 21.42
N LEU A 680 -4.11 -18.52 21.24
CA LEU A 680 -2.97 -18.82 20.37
C LEU A 680 -3.24 -18.47 18.90
N GLN A 681 -4.44 -18.76 18.38
CA GLN A 681 -4.81 -18.38 17.01
C GLN A 681 -4.87 -16.86 16.83
N THR A 682 -5.44 -16.12 17.78
CA THR A 682 -5.43 -14.64 17.75
C THR A 682 -4.03 -14.07 17.89
N ASN A 683 -3.16 -14.67 18.72
CA ASN A 683 -1.77 -14.24 18.87
C ASN A 683 -0.96 -14.47 17.58
N ASN A 684 -1.10 -15.63 16.94
CA ASN A 684 -0.49 -15.88 15.62
C ASN A 684 -1.01 -14.89 14.56
N HIS A 685 -2.31 -14.59 14.52
CA HIS A 685 -2.87 -13.61 13.60
C HIS A 685 -2.37 -12.17 13.87
N LEU A 686 -2.13 -11.81 15.13
CA LEU A 686 -1.50 -10.55 15.51
C LEU A 686 -0.01 -10.52 15.14
N GLN A 687 0.71 -11.64 15.28
CA GLN A 687 2.10 -11.75 14.84
C GLN A 687 2.21 -11.57 13.32
N THR A 688 1.44 -12.31 12.50
CA THR A 688 1.45 -12.13 11.04
C THR A 688 1.07 -10.71 10.61
N LYS A 689 0.22 -10.01 11.38
CA LYS A 689 -0.07 -8.59 11.17
C LYS A 689 1.09 -7.68 11.54
N LEU A 690 1.81 -7.96 12.62
CA LEU A 690 3.01 -7.24 13.02
C LEU A 690 4.11 -7.42 11.97
N ASP A 691 4.37 -8.66 11.54
CA ASP A 691 5.33 -9.01 10.49
C ASP A 691 5.02 -8.23 9.20
N HIS A 692 3.76 -8.25 8.75
CA HIS A 692 3.31 -7.53 7.55
C HIS A 692 3.36 -5.99 7.67
N VAL A 693 3.13 -5.45 8.87
CA VAL A 693 3.32 -4.02 9.14
C VAL A 693 4.82 -3.66 9.15
N GLN A 694 5.67 -4.57 9.61
CA GLN A 694 7.12 -4.39 9.64
C GLN A 694 7.72 -4.47 8.23
N GLU A 695 7.33 -5.44 7.39
CA GLU A 695 7.66 -5.46 5.95
C GLU A 695 7.22 -4.17 5.24
N LYS A 696 6.00 -3.69 5.52
CA LYS A 696 5.50 -2.41 4.99
C LYS A 696 6.33 -1.21 5.47
N LEU A 697 6.79 -1.22 6.72
CA LEU A 697 7.65 -0.17 7.27
C LEU A 697 9.04 -0.19 6.62
N GLU A 698 9.67 -1.36 6.53
CA GLU A 698 10.97 -1.55 5.87
C GLU A 698 10.92 -1.16 4.38
N SER A 699 9.85 -1.52 3.67
CA SER A 699 9.59 -1.05 2.29
C SER A 699 9.46 0.47 2.19
N LYS A 700 8.82 1.14 3.17
CA LYS A 700 8.67 2.60 3.18
C LYS A 700 9.93 3.33 3.62
N GLU A 701 10.75 2.73 4.48
CA GLU A 701 12.09 3.21 4.81
C GLU A 701 13.01 3.15 3.57
N LEU A 702 12.92 2.07 2.78
CA LEU A 702 13.65 1.91 1.51
C LEU A 702 13.16 2.90 0.43
N GLU A 703 11.86 3.11 0.28
CA GLU A 703 11.32 4.17 -0.58
C GLU A 703 11.83 5.56 -0.15
N ARG A 704 11.84 5.85 1.17
CA ARG A 704 12.36 7.11 1.71
C ARG A 704 13.84 7.31 1.38
N GLN A 705 14.67 6.28 1.56
CA GLN A 705 16.08 6.31 1.15
C GLN A 705 16.24 6.54 -0.35
N ASN A 706 15.47 5.85 -1.19
CA ASN A 706 15.52 6.04 -2.64
C ASN A 706 15.11 7.46 -3.06
N LEU A 707 14.13 8.07 -2.40
CA LEU A 707 13.72 9.46 -2.62
C LEU A 707 14.77 10.47 -2.12
N GLU A 708 15.44 10.21 -1.00
CA GLU A 708 16.56 11.06 -0.54
C GLU A 708 17.74 10.97 -1.52
N ASN A 709 18.16 9.75 -1.89
CA ASN A 709 19.20 9.49 -2.89
C ASN A 709 18.84 10.05 -4.29
N PHE A 710 17.56 10.27 -4.59
CA PHE A 710 17.11 10.94 -5.81
C PHE A 710 17.21 12.47 -5.68
N LYS A 711 16.74 13.05 -4.57
CA LYS A 711 16.90 14.48 -4.30
C LYS A 711 18.37 14.90 -4.30
N GLU A 712 19.25 14.14 -3.65
CA GLU A 712 20.69 14.42 -3.60
C GLU A 712 21.28 14.51 -5.02
N ARG A 713 20.96 13.53 -5.89
CA ARG A 713 21.33 13.55 -7.31
C ARG A 713 20.76 14.76 -8.04
N MET A 714 19.46 15.03 -7.93
CA MET A 714 18.84 16.21 -8.56
C MET A 714 19.48 17.53 -8.08
N THR A 715 19.85 17.63 -6.80
CA THR A 715 20.53 18.82 -6.28
C THR A 715 21.95 18.95 -6.82
N GLU A 716 22.73 17.87 -6.89
CA GLU A 716 24.09 17.91 -7.42
C GLU A 716 24.10 18.11 -8.95
N GLU A 717 23.16 17.52 -9.69
CA GLU A 717 22.94 17.79 -11.12
C GLU A 717 22.59 19.26 -11.37
N SER A 718 21.64 19.83 -10.61
CA SER A 718 21.29 21.26 -10.71
C SER A 718 22.44 22.20 -10.33
N LYS A 719 23.32 21.77 -9.41
CA LYS A 719 24.52 22.50 -8.99
C LYS A 719 25.59 22.44 -10.08
N ILE A 720 25.83 21.28 -10.69
CA ILE A 720 26.75 21.12 -11.84
C ILE A 720 26.25 21.94 -13.04
N GLU A 721 24.94 21.97 -13.32
CA GLU A 721 24.37 22.79 -14.39
C GLU A 721 24.53 24.30 -14.09
N ALA A 722 24.31 24.72 -12.84
CA ALA A 722 24.56 26.10 -12.41
C ALA A 722 26.05 26.49 -12.49
N GLU A 723 26.97 25.59 -12.13
CA GLU A 723 28.42 25.76 -12.26
C GLU A 723 28.82 25.89 -13.75
N MET A 724 28.33 25.00 -14.61
CA MET A 724 28.52 25.07 -16.08
C MET A 724 27.97 26.36 -16.69
N HIS A 725 26.83 26.85 -16.23
CA HIS A 725 26.29 28.14 -16.65
C HIS A 725 27.15 29.32 -16.16
N ALA A 726 27.65 29.27 -14.92
CA ALA A 726 28.55 30.29 -14.38
C ALA A 726 29.87 30.35 -15.16
N GLU A 727 30.49 29.20 -15.47
CA GLU A 727 31.68 29.12 -16.32
C GLU A 727 31.43 29.69 -17.71
N ARG A 728 30.31 29.35 -18.35
CA ARG A 728 29.93 29.87 -19.68
C ARG A 728 29.72 31.38 -19.67
N ILE A 729 29.12 31.93 -18.61
CA ILE A 729 29.00 33.38 -18.41
C ILE A 729 30.37 34.03 -18.19
N GLU A 730 31.28 33.41 -17.44
CA GLU A 730 32.62 33.96 -17.23
C GLU A 730 33.50 33.87 -18.49
N ALA A 731 33.37 32.82 -19.29
CA ALA A 731 34.01 32.70 -20.60
C ALA A 731 33.56 33.82 -21.55
N LEU A 732 32.24 34.08 -21.62
CA LEU A 732 31.69 35.19 -22.41
C LEU A 732 32.15 36.56 -21.87
N ARG A 733 32.21 36.76 -20.54
CA ARG A 733 32.78 37.99 -19.95
C ARG A 733 34.26 38.19 -20.32
N LYS A 734 35.06 37.12 -20.32
CA LYS A 734 36.47 37.15 -20.76
C LYS A 734 36.58 37.48 -22.24
N GLN A 735 35.73 36.89 -23.10
CA GLN A 735 35.67 37.19 -24.53
C GLN A 735 35.29 38.65 -24.80
N PHE A 736 34.19 39.17 -24.24
CA PHE A 736 33.81 40.57 -24.43
C PHE A 736 34.88 41.53 -23.92
N GLN A 737 35.62 41.18 -22.85
CA GLN A 737 36.70 42.01 -22.35
C GLN A 737 37.96 41.96 -23.24
N THR A 738 38.28 40.84 -23.89
CA THR A 738 39.38 40.79 -24.88
C THR A 738 38.99 41.51 -26.18
N GLU A 739 37.77 41.32 -26.68
CA GLU A 739 37.22 42.04 -27.84
C GLU A 739 37.19 43.56 -27.61
N ARG A 740 36.77 44.00 -26.43
CA ARG A 740 36.81 45.42 -26.03
C ARG A 740 38.22 45.98 -26.04
N GLU A 741 39.20 45.25 -25.50
CA GLU A 741 40.60 45.70 -25.49
C GLU A 741 41.31 45.57 -26.85
N THR A 742 40.89 44.68 -27.76
CA THR A 742 41.39 44.67 -29.14
C THR A 742 40.78 45.80 -29.96
N ALA A 743 39.45 46.01 -29.90
CA ALA A 743 38.77 47.13 -30.56
C ALA A 743 39.33 48.49 -30.11
N LYS A 744 39.54 48.67 -28.80
CA LYS A 744 40.21 49.85 -28.22
C LYS A 744 41.64 50.03 -28.74
N LYS A 745 42.41 48.96 -28.94
CA LYS A 745 43.76 49.02 -29.56
C LYS A 745 43.71 49.35 -31.06
N VAL A 746 42.68 48.91 -31.78
CA VAL A 746 42.48 49.23 -33.21
C VAL A 746 42.09 50.70 -33.35
N ALA A 747 41.04 51.17 -32.67
CA ALA A 747 40.64 52.58 -32.66
C ALA A 747 41.78 53.51 -32.22
N GLN A 748 42.62 53.10 -31.26
CA GLN A 748 43.80 53.88 -30.85
C GLN A 748 44.85 53.99 -31.97
N ARG A 749 45.02 52.96 -32.82
CA ARG A 749 45.91 53.00 -34.00
C ARG A 749 45.33 53.92 -35.07
N GLU A 750 44.06 53.75 -35.43
CA GLU A 750 43.34 54.60 -36.39
C GLU A 750 43.43 56.08 -35.99
N VAL A 751 43.20 56.41 -34.72
CA VAL A 751 43.37 57.77 -34.19
C VAL A 751 44.81 58.29 -34.32
N THR A 752 45.84 57.43 -34.21
CA THR A 752 47.23 57.86 -34.47
C THR A 752 47.56 58.00 -35.95
N GLU A 753 46.92 57.24 -36.85
CA GLU A 753 47.11 57.34 -38.29
C GLU A 753 46.37 58.54 -38.88
N LEU A 754 45.14 58.80 -38.44
CA LEU A 754 44.39 60.02 -38.76
C LEU A 754 45.13 61.28 -38.28
N LYS A 755 45.79 61.23 -37.10
CA LYS A 755 46.67 62.33 -36.64
C LYS A 755 47.87 62.55 -37.57
N LYS A 756 48.60 61.49 -37.95
CA LYS A 756 49.70 61.60 -38.93
C LYS A 756 49.22 62.17 -40.27
N ALA A 757 48.09 61.71 -40.78
CA ALA A 757 47.51 62.20 -42.03
C ALA A 757 47.10 63.68 -41.94
N LEU A 758 46.55 64.11 -40.80
CA LEU A 758 46.24 65.51 -40.51
C LEU A 758 47.50 66.37 -40.40
N ASP A 759 48.53 65.90 -39.70
CA ASP A 759 49.81 66.60 -39.55
C ASP A 759 50.53 66.74 -40.91
N GLU A 760 50.49 65.72 -41.77
CA GLU A 760 51.06 65.79 -43.11
C GLU A 760 50.22 66.67 -44.06
N ALA A 761 48.89 66.67 -43.95
CA ALA A 761 48.03 67.60 -44.67
C ALA A 761 48.28 69.05 -44.24
N ASN A 762 48.47 69.30 -42.94
CA ASN A 762 48.86 70.61 -42.40
C ASN A 762 50.24 71.04 -42.93
N PHE A 763 51.22 70.12 -42.95
CA PHE A 763 52.54 70.38 -43.51
C PHE A 763 52.46 70.80 -44.99
N ARG A 764 51.79 69.99 -45.84
CA ARG A 764 51.57 70.28 -47.26
C ARG A 764 50.82 71.61 -47.47
N SER A 765 49.86 71.94 -46.60
CA SER A 765 49.14 73.24 -46.61
C SER A 765 50.08 74.44 -46.32
N VAL A 766 50.99 74.30 -45.36
CA VAL A 766 52.03 75.30 -45.07
C VAL A 766 53.00 75.44 -46.24
N GLU A 767 53.37 74.36 -46.93
CA GLU A 767 54.20 74.41 -48.13
C GLU A 767 53.51 75.11 -49.30
N VAL A 768 52.25 74.78 -49.59
CA VAL A 768 51.45 75.47 -50.62
C VAL A 768 51.28 76.96 -50.29
N THR A 769 51.13 77.31 -49.01
CA THR A 769 51.07 78.70 -48.55
C THR A 769 52.41 79.43 -48.74
N ARG A 770 53.54 78.76 -48.49
CA ARG A 770 54.90 79.27 -48.75
C ARG A 770 55.12 79.51 -50.25
N ALA A 771 54.83 78.53 -51.09
CA ALA A 771 54.96 78.64 -52.55
C ALA A 771 54.08 79.78 -53.12
N ASN A 772 52.85 79.94 -52.62
CA ASN A 772 51.98 81.06 -52.99
C ASN A 772 52.57 82.43 -52.60
N ARG A 773 53.26 82.53 -51.45
CA ARG A 773 53.96 83.75 -51.03
C ARG A 773 55.13 84.07 -51.96
N GLU A 774 55.93 83.07 -52.33
CA GLU A 774 57.05 83.23 -53.26
C GLU A 774 56.58 83.63 -54.67
N LEU A 775 55.49 83.04 -55.17
CA LEU A 775 54.88 83.42 -56.45
C LEU A 775 54.35 84.86 -56.43
N ARG A 776 53.73 85.29 -55.31
CA ARG A 776 53.31 86.69 -55.12
C ARG A 776 54.52 87.65 -55.08
N GLN A 777 55.63 87.28 -54.45
CA GLN A 777 56.86 88.08 -54.48
C GLN A 777 57.40 88.22 -55.90
N LYS A 778 57.53 87.11 -56.64
CA LYS A 778 57.97 87.10 -58.06
C LYS A 778 57.05 87.97 -58.95
N LEU A 779 55.75 87.97 -58.72
CA LEU A 779 54.82 88.89 -59.41
C LEU A 779 55.16 90.37 -59.12
N THR A 780 55.34 90.76 -57.85
CA THR A 780 55.72 92.15 -57.52
C THR A 780 57.10 92.58 -58.06
N GLU A 781 58.00 91.63 -58.28
CA GLU A 781 59.29 91.87 -58.93
C GLU A 781 59.12 92.11 -60.44
N LEU A 782 58.32 91.28 -61.11
CA LEU A 782 57.96 91.47 -62.52
C LEU A 782 57.20 92.79 -62.75
N GLU A 783 56.30 93.18 -61.84
CA GLU A 783 55.63 94.48 -61.86
C GLU A 783 56.61 95.67 -61.73
N LYS A 784 57.63 95.57 -60.87
CA LYS A 784 58.70 96.58 -60.78
C LYS A 784 59.50 96.67 -62.07
N VAL A 785 59.86 95.52 -62.67
CA VAL A 785 60.57 95.49 -63.96
C VAL A 785 59.72 96.11 -65.07
N LEU A 786 58.43 95.77 -65.15
CA LEU A 786 57.48 96.33 -66.12
C LEU A 786 57.29 97.85 -65.96
N ASN A 787 57.23 98.35 -64.73
CA ASN A 787 57.18 99.80 -64.50
C ASN A 787 58.51 100.47 -64.89
N SER A 788 59.66 99.82 -64.68
CA SER A 788 60.96 100.34 -65.11
C SER A 788 61.11 100.42 -66.63
N SER A 789 60.54 99.46 -67.40
CA SER A 789 60.55 99.50 -68.86
C SER A 789 59.58 100.54 -69.40
N LYS A 790 58.41 100.72 -68.75
CA LYS A 790 57.43 101.76 -69.07
C LYS A 790 58.00 103.18 -68.97
N GLU A 791 58.81 103.48 -67.94
CA GLU A 791 59.51 104.77 -67.83
C GLU A 791 60.68 104.91 -68.82
N LYS A 792 61.41 103.83 -69.13
CA LYS A 792 62.41 103.84 -70.22
C LYS A 792 61.76 104.19 -71.58
N ILE A 793 60.59 103.64 -71.88
CA ILE A 793 59.81 103.93 -73.09
C ILE A 793 59.34 105.41 -73.12
N LYS A 794 58.89 105.98 -71.99
CA LYS A 794 58.59 107.42 -71.89
C LYS A 794 59.81 108.29 -72.20
N ASN A 795 60.98 107.98 -71.65
CA ASN A 795 62.20 108.74 -71.86
C ASN A 795 62.67 108.67 -73.33
N GLN A 796 62.61 107.49 -73.96
CA GLN A 796 62.87 107.33 -75.40
C GLN A 796 61.87 108.14 -76.25
N LYS A 797 60.57 108.13 -75.89
CA LYS A 797 59.53 108.91 -76.57
C LYS A 797 59.75 110.42 -76.44
N ALA A 798 60.32 110.90 -75.33
CA ALA A 798 60.72 112.29 -75.15
C ALA A 798 61.93 112.67 -76.04
N GLN A 799 62.95 111.81 -76.10
CA GLN A 799 64.13 112.02 -76.95
C GLN A 799 63.77 112.10 -78.44
N ILE A 800 62.88 111.23 -78.93
CA ILE A 800 62.38 111.25 -80.31
C ILE A 800 61.67 112.59 -80.62
N LYS A 801 60.88 113.11 -79.67
CA LYS A 801 60.17 114.39 -79.84
C LYS A 801 61.13 115.58 -80.01
N LEU A 802 62.27 115.57 -79.29
CA LEU A 802 63.31 116.59 -79.42
C LEU A 802 64.00 116.53 -80.80
N HIS A 803 64.31 115.33 -81.30
CA HIS A 803 64.95 115.13 -82.60
C HIS A 803 64.08 115.55 -83.80
N LEU A 804 62.75 115.42 -83.69
CA LEU A 804 61.82 115.90 -84.72
C LEU A 804 61.76 117.44 -84.75
N SER A 805 61.86 118.10 -83.60
CA SER A 805 61.85 119.57 -83.51
C SER A 805 63.10 120.21 -84.13
N THR A 806 64.28 119.61 -83.96
CA THR A 806 65.52 120.12 -84.57
C THR A 806 65.58 119.88 -86.08
N LYS A 807 64.97 118.80 -86.57
CA LYS A 807 64.85 118.52 -88.02
C LYS A 807 64.01 119.58 -88.75
N ALA A 808 62.94 120.07 -88.13
CA ALA A 808 62.07 121.09 -88.73
C ALA A 808 62.81 122.43 -88.97
N ASN A 809 63.51 122.96 -87.96
CA ASN A 809 64.23 124.23 -88.05
C ASN A 809 65.31 124.24 -89.15
N ASN A 810 65.99 123.12 -89.37
CA ASN A 810 66.97 122.98 -90.46
C ASN A 810 66.34 122.99 -91.86
N THR A 811 65.05 122.69 -92.00
CA THR A 811 64.35 122.73 -93.30
C THR A 811 64.03 124.17 -93.68
N GLN A 812 63.45 124.93 -92.74
CA GLN A 812 63.09 126.34 -92.93
C GLN A 812 64.29 127.25 -93.25
N ASN A 813 65.47 126.96 -92.69
CA ASN A 813 66.70 127.70 -92.99
C ASN A 813 67.22 127.44 -94.41
N MET A 814 66.98 126.25 -94.99
CA MET A 814 67.42 125.92 -96.35
C MET A 814 66.52 126.55 -97.43
N GLU A 815 65.27 126.85 -97.09
CA GLU A 815 64.32 127.55 -97.99
C GLU A 815 64.63 129.05 -98.06
N ARG A 816 64.93 129.69 -96.92
CA ARG A 816 65.41 131.09 -96.87
C ARG A 816 66.66 131.32 -97.72
N MET A 817 67.59 130.37 -97.72
CA MET A 817 68.85 130.48 -98.47
C MET A 817 68.62 130.52 -99.99
N LYS A 818 67.65 129.76 -100.50
CA LYS A 818 67.29 129.73 -101.93
C LYS A 818 66.62 131.02 -102.40
N GLN A 819 65.89 131.70 -101.52
CA GLN A 819 65.18 132.93 -101.86
C GLN A 819 66.15 134.11 -102.09
N ILE A 820 67.19 134.23 -101.26
CA ILE A 820 68.31 135.17 -101.46
C ILE A 820 69.03 134.89 -102.79
N GLU A 821 69.19 133.61 -103.16
CA GLU A 821 69.77 133.18 -104.43
C GLU A 821 68.95 133.59 -105.68
N THR A 822 67.63 133.75 -105.54
CA THR A 822 66.77 134.26 -106.61
C THR A 822 66.77 135.80 -106.70
N GLU A 823 66.86 136.49 -105.56
CA GLU A 823 66.91 137.95 -105.50
C GLU A 823 68.22 138.51 -106.11
N LEU A 824 69.36 137.83 -105.89
CA LEU A 824 70.64 138.18 -106.52
C LEU A 824 70.57 138.10 -108.06
N ARG A 825 69.97 137.05 -108.63
CA ARG A 825 69.80 136.91 -110.09
C ARG A 825 68.87 137.96 -110.68
N GLN A 826 67.89 138.46 -109.91
CA GLN A 826 67.04 139.58 -110.33
C GLN A 826 67.81 140.92 -110.27
N MET A 827 68.68 141.14 -109.28
CA MET A 827 69.54 142.34 -109.26
C MET A 827 70.47 142.42 -110.48
N GLU A 828 71.02 141.31 -110.96
CA GLU A 828 71.86 141.32 -112.18
C GLU A 828 71.05 141.64 -113.45
N LEU A 829 69.83 141.11 -113.58
CA LEU A 829 68.95 141.47 -114.70
C LEU A 829 68.55 142.96 -114.68
N ILE A 830 68.34 143.53 -113.49
CA ILE A 830 68.05 144.96 -113.30
C ILE A 830 69.29 145.81 -113.64
N LYS A 831 70.48 145.40 -113.18
CA LYS A 831 71.77 146.04 -113.50
C LYS A 831 71.99 146.16 -115.01
N ASP A 832 71.75 145.09 -115.78
CA ASP A 832 71.99 145.11 -117.23
C ASP A 832 70.95 145.96 -117.98
N GLN A 833 69.68 145.96 -117.53
CA GLN A 833 68.66 146.90 -118.02
C GLN A 833 68.99 148.36 -117.66
N TYR A 834 69.58 148.60 -116.48
CA TYR A 834 70.05 149.91 -116.06
C TYR A 834 71.23 150.37 -116.91
N GLN A 835 72.19 149.49 -117.23
CA GLN A 835 73.31 149.78 -118.14
C GLN A 835 72.84 150.14 -119.55
N LYS A 836 71.84 149.44 -120.09
CA LYS A 836 71.28 149.76 -121.41
C LYS A 836 70.62 151.14 -121.44
N LYS A 837 69.81 151.49 -120.42
CA LYS A 837 69.28 152.85 -120.26
C LYS A 837 70.38 153.88 -120.05
N ASN A 838 71.44 153.54 -119.30
CA ASN A 838 72.60 154.42 -119.12
C ASN A 838 73.32 154.71 -120.45
N TYR A 839 73.39 153.76 -121.39
CA TYR A 839 73.97 153.98 -122.72
C TYR A 839 73.11 154.93 -123.58
N GLU A 840 71.79 154.74 -123.57
CA GLU A 840 70.82 155.60 -124.27
C GLU A 840 70.78 157.02 -123.66
N GLN A 841 70.81 157.12 -122.32
CA GLN A 841 70.98 158.38 -121.59
C GLN A 841 72.36 159.00 -121.86
N SER A 842 73.43 158.21 -121.96
CA SER A 842 74.78 158.69 -122.27
C SER A 842 74.87 159.30 -123.67
N LEU A 843 74.16 158.79 -124.68
CA LEU A 843 74.07 159.47 -125.98
C LEU A 843 73.32 160.82 -125.90
N SER A 844 72.30 160.95 -125.05
CA SER A 844 71.63 162.23 -124.79
C SER A 844 72.51 163.20 -124.01
N ILE A 845 73.24 162.69 -123.03
CA ILE A 845 74.22 163.44 -122.23
C ILE A 845 75.42 163.84 -123.10
N GLN A 846 75.83 163.03 -124.09
CA GLN A 846 76.90 163.37 -125.02
C GLN A 846 76.53 164.59 -125.89
N LYS A 847 75.25 164.73 -126.29
CA LYS A 847 74.74 165.95 -126.94
C LYS A 847 74.72 167.15 -125.97
N PHE A 848 74.21 166.95 -124.76
CA PHE A 848 74.19 167.98 -123.71
C PHE A 848 75.60 168.42 -123.26
N VAL A 849 76.60 167.53 -123.30
CA VAL A 849 78.00 167.80 -122.94
C VAL A 849 78.82 168.31 -124.12
N SER A 850 78.39 168.11 -125.37
CA SER A 850 78.91 168.91 -126.49
C SER A 850 78.48 170.39 -126.40
N GLU A 851 77.36 170.67 -125.73
CA GLU A 851 76.97 172.04 -125.35
C GLU A 851 77.72 172.48 -124.09
N MET A 852 77.84 171.64 -123.05
CA MET A 852 78.57 171.94 -121.81
C MET A 852 80.10 172.10 -121.98
N THR A 853 80.72 171.47 -122.98
CA THR A 853 82.15 171.69 -123.31
C THR A 853 82.38 172.94 -124.16
N ASN A 854 81.31 173.59 -124.63
CA ASN A 854 81.36 174.97 -125.11
C ASN A 854 80.95 175.95 -124.00
N LEU A 855 80.03 175.55 -123.11
CA LEU A 855 79.77 176.21 -121.83
C LEU A 855 80.89 175.96 -120.82
N GLN A 856 82.05 176.54 -121.13
CA GLN A 856 83.09 176.96 -120.19
C GLN A 856 84.01 175.83 -119.67
N LYS A 857 85.20 175.54 -120.22
CA LYS A 857 86.23 176.41 -120.84
C LYS A 857 86.63 177.60 -119.94
N GLU A 858 85.72 178.49 -119.58
CA GLU A 858 85.92 179.45 -118.48
C GLU A 858 85.94 178.75 -117.10
N MET A 859 85.19 177.66 -116.88
CA MET A 859 85.28 176.90 -115.62
C MET A 859 86.62 176.15 -115.50
N GLN A 860 87.35 175.96 -116.61
CA GLN A 860 88.74 175.47 -116.56
C GLN A 860 89.76 176.54 -116.13
N LEU A 861 89.37 177.83 -116.06
CA LEU A 861 90.07 178.84 -115.27
C LEU A 861 89.70 178.71 -113.78
N LEU A 862 88.41 178.55 -113.47
CA LEU A 862 87.93 178.40 -112.08
C LEU A 862 88.55 177.17 -111.37
N ALA A 863 88.72 176.05 -112.09
CA ALA A 863 89.36 174.83 -111.60
C ALA A 863 90.82 175.03 -111.14
N LYS A 864 91.52 176.08 -111.58
CA LYS A 864 92.83 176.45 -111.03
C LYS A 864 92.75 177.17 -109.68
N SER A 865 91.67 177.91 -109.42
CA SER A 865 91.48 178.64 -108.15
C SER A 865 90.93 177.73 -107.05
N GLN A 866 89.97 176.86 -107.36
CA GLN A 866 89.26 176.10 -106.32
C GLN A 866 90.13 175.04 -105.62
N TYR A 867 91.26 174.65 -106.21
CA TYR A 867 92.26 173.78 -105.57
C TYR A 867 92.90 174.46 -104.34
N GLU A 868 93.03 175.79 -104.34
CA GLU A 868 93.51 176.59 -103.20
C GLU A 868 92.38 176.81 -102.18
N THR A 869 91.14 177.05 -102.64
CA THR A 869 89.96 177.19 -101.76
C THR A 869 89.64 175.89 -101.01
N SER A 870 89.97 174.72 -101.57
CA SER A 870 89.79 173.41 -100.91
C SER A 870 90.61 173.27 -99.62
N ALA A 871 91.76 173.95 -99.53
CA ALA A 871 92.54 174.04 -98.29
C ALA A 871 91.89 174.98 -97.27
N GLN A 872 91.38 176.14 -97.74
CA GLN A 872 90.77 177.16 -96.87
C GLN A 872 89.40 176.74 -96.32
N ASN A 873 88.58 176.01 -97.07
CA ASN A 873 87.24 175.63 -96.62
C ASN A 873 87.23 174.68 -95.41
N LYS A 874 88.28 173.87 -95.20
CA LYS A 874 88.48 173.11 -93.94
C LYS A 874 88.68 174.01 -92.71
N GLN A 875 89.00 175.28 -92.89
CA GLN A 875 89.07 176.31 -91.85
C GLN A 875 87.75 177.10 -91.72
N GLN A 876 86.81 176.93 -92.65
CA GLN A 876 85.54 177.64 -92.73
C GLN A 876 84.35 176.78 -92.28
N GLU A 877 84.44 175.46 -92.37
CA GLU A 877 83.52 174.51 -91.73
C GLU A 877 83.48 174.71 -90.20
N LEU A 878 84.62 175.04 -89.59
CA LEU A 878 84.77 175.49 -88.20
C LEU A 878 84.14 176.86 -87.88
N ARG A 879 83.72 177.64 -88.90
CA ARG A 879 83.02 178.93 -88.72
C ARG A 879 81.52 178.81 -88.94
N LEU A 880 81.08 177.96 -89.85
CA LEU A 880 79.65 177.77 -90.18
C LEU A 880 78.84 177.18 -89.01
N GLU A 881 79.48 176.41 -88.12
CA GLU A 881 78.83 175.94 -86.89
C GLU A 881 78.53 177.08 -85.89
N ALA A 882 79.30 178.17 -85.93
CA ALA A 882 78.97 179.39 -85.17
C ALA A 882 77.82 180.18 -85.84
N GLU A 883 77.73 180.18 -87.17
CA GLU A 883 76.69 180.90 -87.92
C GLU A 883 75.29 180.26 -87.75
N ARG A 884 75.22 178.94 -87.56
CA ARG A 884 73.96 178.23 -87.26
C ARG A 884 73.28 178.74 -85.98
N ASN A 885 74.07 179.08 -84.95
CA ASN A 885 73.54 179.61 -83.69
C ASN A 885 72.95 181.03 -83.86
N VAL A 886 73.60 181.88 -84.66
CA VAL A 886 73.09 183.24 -84.98
C VAL A 886 71.74 183.19 -85.69
N ARG A 887 71.47 182.13 -86.46
CA ARG A 887 70.24 182.03 -87.26
C ARG A 887 68.97 181.77 -86.43
N GLN A 888 69.06 181.02 -85.33
CA GLN A 888 67.96 180.87 -84.38
C GLN A 888 67.56 182.20 -83.71
N GLU A 889 68.52 183.11 -83.53
CA GLU A 889 68.31 184.42 -82.90
C GLU A 889 67.68 185.47 -83.84
N LEU A 890 67.71 185.23 -85.16
CA LEU A 890 66.97 186.05 -86.13
C LEU A 890 65.51 185.59 -86.27
N GLU A 891 65.23 184.30 -86.11
CA GLU A 891 63.87 183.74 -86.15
C GLU A 891 63.02 184.09 -84.93
N SER A 892 63.60 184.61 -83.84
CA SER A 892 62.84 185.25 -82.74
C SER A 892 62.40 186.66 -83.13
N ARG A 893 63.32 187.51 -83.59
CA ARG A 893 63.05 188.92 -83.97
C ARG A 893 62.05 189.10 -85.11
N CYS A 894 62.00 188.18 -86.08
CA CYS A 894 60.98 188.25 -87.13
C CYS A 894 59.54 188.21 -86.58
N ARG A 895 59.29 187.54 -85.44
CA ARG A 895 57.97 187.52 -84.79
C ARG A 895 57.62 188.84 -84.08
N GLU A 896 58.61 189.62 -83.64
CA GLU A 896 58.39 190.95 -83.04
C GLU A 896 57.92 191.97 -84.11
N LEU A 897 58.45 191.86 -85.33
CA LEU A 897 58.03 192.70 -86.47
C LEU A 897 56.57 192.44 -86.88
N GLU A 898 56.08 191.20 -86.75
CA GLU A 898 54.67 190.84 -86.99
C GLU A 898 53.69 191.41 -85.95
N GLU A 899 54.18 191.88 -84.80
CA GLU A 899 53.37 192.56 -83.77
C GLU A 899 53.29 194.07 -84.02
N THR A 900 54.38 194.71 -84.45
CA THR A 900 54.42 196.15 -84.73
C THR A 900 53.62 196.53 -85.98
N ILE A 901 53.67 195.70 -87.04
CA ILE A 901 52.79 195.82 -88.23
C ILE A 901 51.30 195.74 -87.83
N ARG A 902 50.98 194.96 -86.78
CA ARG A 902 49.63 194.83 -86.21
C ARG A 902 49.15 196.12 -85.51
N HIS A 903 50.07 196.98 -85.07
CA HIS A 903 49.76 198.23 -84.40
C HIS A 903 49.57 199.41 -85.37
N LEU A 904 50.42 199.56 -86.40
CA LEU A 904 50.30 200.67 -87.36
C LEU A 904 49.06 200.57 -88.26
N LYS A 905 48.48 199.37 -88.43
CA LYS A 905 47.16 199.20 -89.07
C LYS A 905 46.07 200.07 -88.41
N LYS A 906 46.04 200.15 -87.06
CA LYS A 906 45.09 201.00 -86.32
C LYS A 906 45.31 202.50 -86.54
N CYS A 907 46.54 202.94 -86.80
CA CYS A 907 46.84 204.36 -87.03
C CYS A 907 46.34 204.86 -88.40
N LYS A 908 46.33 203.98 -89.41
CA LYS A 908 45.76 204.28 -90.73
C LYS A 908 44.24 204.50 -90.65
N GLU A 909 43.54 203.60 -89.96
CA GLU A 909 42.10 203.64 -89.74
C GLU A 909 41.63 204.93 -89.01
N ALA A 910 42.50 205.54 -88.19
CA ALA A 910 42.20 206.78 -87.48
C ALA A 910 42.40 208.06 -88.30
N THR A 911 43.27 208.06 -89.32
CA THR A 911 43.56 209.26 -90.15
C THR A 911 42.64 209.36 -91.37
N GLU A 912 42.19 208.22 -91.91
CA GLU A 912 41.12 208.16 -92.92
C GLU A 912 39.78 208.72 -92.41
N HIS A 913 39.62 208.89 -91.08
CA HIS A 913 38.47 209.57 -90.48
C HIS A 913 38.57 211.11 -90.57
N LYS A 914 39.77 211.71 -90.51
CA LYS A 914 39.93 213.18 -90.51
C LYS A 914 39.97 213.81 -91.90
N LEU A 915 40.37 213.06 -92.93
CA LEU A 915 40.27 213.57 -94.32
C LEU A 915 38.82 213.80 -94.76
N LYS A 916 37.84 213.14 -94.12
CA LYS A 916 36.40 213.37 -94.30
C LYS A 916 35.89 214.66 -93.66
N GLU A 917 36.65 215.28 -92.76
CA GLU A 917 36.25 216.51 -92.05
C GLU A 917 36.84 217.74 -92.75
N ALA A 918 38.16 217.76 -92.99
CA ALA A 918 38.82 218.89 -93.66
C ALA A 918 38.40 219.10 -95.13
N SER A 919 37.82 218.08 -95.79
CA SER A 919 37.22 218.28 -97.12
C SER A 919 35.94 219.12 -97.09
N VAL A 920 35.33 219.36 -95.92
CA VAL A 920 34.21 220.29 -95.73
C VAL A 920 34.70 221.75 -95.60
N GLU A 921 35.96 221.97 -95.22
CA GLU A 921 36.58 223.31 -95.29
C GLU A 921 36.86 223.77 -96.74
N SER A 922 36.58 222.91 -97.74
CA SER A 922 36.52 223.29 -99.16
C SER A 922 35.49 224.38 -99.47
N GLU A 923 34.57 224.69 -98.54
CA GLU A 923 33.45 225.61 -98.80
C GLU A 923 33.56 226.98 -98.08
N GLN A 924 34.53 227.20 -97.17
CA GLN A 924 34.47 228.36 -96.24
C GLN A 924 35.54 229.46 -96.39
N ILE A 925 36.82 229.16 -96.69
CA ILE A 925 37.86 230.22 -96.78
C ILE A 925 38.00 230.79 -98.20
N THR A 926 37.69 230.02 -99.25
CA THR A 926 37.59 230.53 -100.62
C THR A 926 36.57 231.68 -100.73
N ALA A 927 35.51 231.64 -99.92
CA ALA A 927 34.52 232.72 -99.82
C ALA A 927 35.05 234.00 -99.13
N ASN A 928 36.06 233.89 -98.26
CA ASN A 928 36.46 234.97 -97.35
C ASN A 928 37.73 235.74 -97.79
N LEU A 929 38.43 235.32 -98.86
CA LEU A 929 39.62 236.03 -99.36
C LEU A 929 39.56 236.49 -100.83
N GLU A 930 38.42 236.29 -101.51
CA GLU A 930 37.99 237.24 -102.55
C GLU A 930 37.83 238.68 -102.00
N GLU A 931 37.78 238.84 -100.67
CA GLU A 931 37.80 240.11 -99.97
C GLU A 931 39.20 240.73 -99.84
N ALA A 932 40.26 239.95 -99.57
CA ALA A 932 41.62 240.48 -99.44
C ALA A 932 42.22 240.96 -100.78
N HIS A 933 41.71 240.46 -101.91
CA HIS A 933 42.03 240.99 -103.23
C HIS A 933 41.34 242.36 -103.53
N ARG A 934 40.45 242.84 -102.65
CA ARG A 934 40.07 244.26 -102.56
C ARG A 934 41.06 245.08 -101.73
N TRP A 935 41.73 244.46 -100.75
CA TRP A 935 42.58 245.16 -99.77
C TRP A 935 44.00 245.42 -100.28
N PHE A 936 44.74 244.38 -100.69
CA PHE A 936 46.09 244.52 -101.27
C PHE A 936 46.10 244.85 -102.78
N LYS A 937 44.95 245.28 -103.30
CA LYS A 937 44.82 246.05 -104.55
C LYS A 937 44.37 247.50 -104.31
N CYS A 938 44.28 247.92 -103.04
CA CYS A 938 43.96 249.28 -102.62
C CYS A 938 45.11 249.93 -101.82
N ARG A 939 45.93 249.12 -101.13
CA ARG A 939 47.37 249.34 -101.06
C ARG A 939 48.02 248.48 -102.16
N PHE A 940 48.93 248.94 -103.04
CA PHE A 940 49.61 250.24 -103.15
C PHE A 940 50.53 250.17 -104.41
N ASP A 941 50.36 250.82 -105.55
CA ASP A 941 49.35 251.75 -106.10
C ASP A 941 49.10 253.07 -105.35
N GLY A 942 49.81 253.30 -104.25
CA GLY A 942 49.91 254.61 -103.56
C GLY A 942 51.35 255.03 -103.24
N LEU A 943 52.31 254.14 -103.44
CA LEU A 943 53.68 254.44 -103.88
C LEU A 943 54.04 253.34 -104.90
N GLN A 944 54.09 253.51 -106.22
CA GLN A 944 53.85 254.64 -107.13
C GLN A 944 54.34 256.04 -106.72
N LEU A 945 55.44 256.10 -105.99
CA LEU A 945 56.26 257.31 -105.96
C LEU A 945 57.74 256.91 -105.84
N GLU A 946 58.50 257.31 -106.86
CA GLU A 946 59.89 257.77 -106.80
C GLU A 946 61.03 256.83 -106.32
N LEU A 947 61.96 256.58 -107.26
CA LEU A 947 63.43 256.37 -107.09
C LEU A 947 63.86 255.15 -106.21
N THR A 948 64.61 254.14 -106.68
CA THR A 948 65.85 254.11 -107.51
C THR A 948 66.05 252.73 -108.18
N LYS A 949 66.37 252.58 -109.49
CA LYS A 949 67.67 252.66 -110.24
C LYS A 949 68.71 251.50 -110.06
N ASN A 950 69.00 250.77 -111.16
CA ASN A 950 70.13 249.81 -111.47
C ASN A 950 70.04 248.37 -110.89
N ARG A 951 70.54 247.25 -111.50
CA ARG A 951 71.26 246.96 -112.79
C ARG A 951 71.30 245.43 -113.15
N LEU A 952 71.32 245.07 -114.47
CA LEU A 952 71.85 243.83 -115.17
C LEU A 952 71.22 242.43 -114.83
N GLN A 953 70.79 241.54 -115.76
CA GLN A 953 71.41 240.74 -116.87
C GLN A 953 72.23 239.49 -116.43
N ARG A 954 72.24 238.30 -117.09
CA ARG A 954 72.00 237.90 -118.52
C ARG A 954 71.59 236.38 -118.68
N LEU A 955 71.10 235.94 -119.86
CA LEU A 955 70.77 234.51 -120.23
C LEU A 955 71.79 233.88 -121.23
N PRO A 956 71.81 232.53 -121.41
CA PRO A 956 71.22 231.85 -122.60
C PRO A 956 70.24 230.67 -122.25
N ARG A 957 69.31 230.11 -123.09
CA ARG A 957 69.04 230.07 -124.57
C ARG A 957 69.66 228.80 -125.26
N GLU A 958 69.01 227.92 -126.06
CA GLU A 958 67.64 227.80 -126.65
C GLU A 958 67.35 226.44 -127.41
N ASP A 959 66.07 226.17 -127.77
CA ASP A 959 65.51 225.61 -129.07
C ASP A 959 65.94 224.25 -129.70
N ARG A 960 65.27 223.63 -130.72
CA ARG A 960 63.90 223.58 -131.35
C ARG A 960 63.73 222.16 -132.02
N TRP A 961 62.59 221.60 -132.50
CA TRP A 961 61.67 221.91 -133.64
C TRP A 961 62.39 222.20 -135.02
N LEU A 962 61.88 222.05 -136.27
CA LEU A 962 60.56 221.81 -136.91
C LEU A 962 60.69 220.96 -138.23
N GLU A 963 59.55 220.63 -138.88
CA GLU A 963 59.24 220.73 -140.35
C GLU A 963 59.79 219.79 -141.47
N GLU A 964 58.86 219.48 -142.41
CA GLU A 964 58.97 219.39 -143.89
C GLU A 964 59.77 218.25 -144.62
N ASP A 965 59.38 217.78 -145.82
CA ASP A 965 58.12 217.89 -146.62
C ASP A 965 57.99 216.75 -147.69
N GLN A 966 56.97 216.86 -148.54
CA GLN A 966 56.82 216.38 -149.93
C GLN A 966 58.05 216.69 -150.85
N GLY A 967 58.07 216.09 -152.07
CA GLY A 967 58.60 216.76 -153.28
C GLY A 967 60.08 216.59 -153.73
N ASN A 968 60.34 215.58 -154.58
CA ASN A 968 61.39 215.48 -155.64
C ASN A 968 62.91 215.19 -155.33
N ARG A 969 63.44 214.12 -156.00
CA ARG A 969 64.85 213.80 -156.45
C ARG A 969 65.83 212.87 -155.64
N HIS A 970 66.55 212.02 -156.41
CA HIS A 970 67.96 211.48 -156.33
C HIS A 970 68.53 210.47 -155.26
N ASP A 971 69.16 209.39 -155.79
CA ASP A 971 70.48 208.70 -155.54
C ASP A 971 71.10 208.11 -154.22
N ILE A 972 71.76 206.93 -154.42
CA ILE A 972 73.05 206.39 -153.86
C ILE A 972 73.12 205.68 -152.46
N ALA A 973 74.23 204.95 -152.21
CA ALA A 973 74.39 203.75 -151.33
C ALA A 973 75.53 203.81 -150.27
N SER A 974 75.81 202.68 -149.58
CA SER A 974 77.16 202.12 -149.24
C SER A 974 77.54 201.85 -147.75
N SER A 975 78.48 200.89 -147.56
CA SER A 975 79.55 200.85 -146.52
C SER A 975 79.23 200.53 -145.04
N GLN A 976 80.20 200.19 -144.14
CA GLN A 976 81.45 199.36 -144.16
C GLN A 976 82.09 199.39 -142.72
N SER A 977 83.39 199.04 -142.58
CA SER A 977 84.36 199.57 -141.58
C SER A 977 84.53 198.80 -140.23
N VAL A 978 85.73 198.47 -139.69
CA VAL A 978 87.12 198.29 -140.21
C VAL A 978 88.03 197.63 -139.13
N LEU A 979 89.30 197.29 -139.46
CA LEU A 979 90.40 196.72 -138.61
C LEU A 979 90.30 195.22 -138.17
N HIS A 980 91.37 194.39 -138.16
CA HIS A 980 92.54 194.26 -139.06
C HIS A 980 93.38 192.97 -138.79
N ARG A 981 94.05 192.44 -139.83
CA ARG A 981 95.33 191.65 -139.85
C ARG A 981 95.41 190.14 -139.47
N TRP A 982 95.71 189.33 -140.51
CA TRP A 982 96.90 188.46 -140.71
C TRP A 982 97.13 187.13 -139.92
N GLU A 983 97.91 186.13 -140.41
CA GLU A 983 98.14 185.53 -141.76
C GLU A 983 99.06 184.26 -141.68
N ASN A 984 98.99 183.32 -142.64
CA ASN A 984 100.01 182.28 -143.00
C ASN A 984 100.34 181.14 -141.97
N LYS A 985 100.92 179.94 -142.26
CA LYS A 985 101.34 179.07 -143.41
C LYS A 985 101.74 177.65 -142.83
N GLN A 986 101.91 176.49 -143.50
CA GLN A 986 101.40 175.84 -144.75
C GLN A 986 101.94 174.37 -144.88
N ASN A 987 101.41 173.55 -145.82
CA ASN A 987 102.04 172.35 -146.50
C ASN A 987 102.26 171.02 -145.72
N LEU A 988 102.36 169.78 -146.31
CA LEU A 988 101.94 169.14 -147.60
C LEU A 988 102.15 167.57 -147.59
N LYS A 989 101.27 166.79 -148.30
CA LYS A 989 101.52 165.48 -149.01
C LYS A 989 101.95 164.18 -148.24
N LEU A 990 102.06 162.96 -148.84
CA LEU A 990 101.17 162.08 -149.69
C LEU A 990 101.87 160.72 -150.08
N MET A 991 101.10 159.70 -150.55
CA MET A 991 101.43 158.50 -151.40
C MET A 991 101.69 157.07 -150.80
N PRO A 992 101.44 155.94 -151.55
CA PRO A 992 101.38 154.54 -151.02
C PRO A 992 102.04 153.39 -151.88
N LYS A 993 102.04 152.10 -151.43
CA LYS A 993 101.77 150.82 -152.18
C LYS A 993 102.37 149.50 -151.59
N LYS A 994 101.70 148.36 -151.90
CA LYS A 994 102.17 146.97 -152.21
C LYS A 994 102.85 146.01 -151.18
N CYS A 995 102.40 144.73 -151.28
CA CYS A 995 103.13 143.43 -151.33
C CYS A 995 104.16 142.95 -150.25
N GLN A 996 103.82 141.79 -149.66
CA GLN A 996 104.54 140.49 -149.76
C GLN A 996 105.87 140.23 -149.00
N SER A 997 105.89 139.09 -148.29
CA SER A 997 106.98 138.11 -148.02
C SER A 997 108.32 138.48 -147.35
N GLU A 998 108.62 137.71 -146.31
CA GLU A 998 109.87 136.94 -146.08
C GLU A 998 111.21 137.61 -145.68
N LEU A 999 112.07 136.72 -145.11
CA LEU A 999 113.50 136.84 -144.77
C LEU A 999 113.86 137.89 -143.69
N GLU A 1000 114.67 137.60 -142.66
CA GLU A 1000 116.08 137.14 -142.63
C GLU A 1000 117.09 138.17 -143.15
N ARG A 1001 118.30 138.34 -142.58
CA ARG A 1001 118.94 137.77 -141.37
C ARG A 1001 120.16 138.66 -141.05
N LYS A 1002 120.29 139.14 -139.81
CA LYS A 1002 121.54 139.16 -139.00
C LYS A 1002 121.29 139.85 -137.65
#